data_AF-A0A2S9IGC6-F1
#
_entry.id   AF-A0A2S9IGC6-F1
#
_cell.length_a   1.000
_cell.length_b   1.000
_cell.length_c   1.000
_cell.angle_alpha   90.00
_cell.angle_beta   90.00
_cell.angle_gamma   90.00
#
_symmetry.space_group_name_H-M   'P 1'
#
loop_
_entity.id
_entity.type
_entity.pdbx_description
1 polymer ?
#
loop_
_entity_poly.entity_id
_entity_poly.type
_entity_poly.pdbx_seq_one_letter_code
_entity_poly.pdbx_strand_id
1 'polypeptide(L)'
;MFNKTLFIDESPVYGGHEEMFLRLIAQCECPADEKITIVVNKKNQKLIDEIDNLKIRAGLPIAILTHDFSGFPVRPLTNLLAWSDAFALYRIIRNGGFSQVMVVQGTIEIGGLSLLVARLSGCKVMSYIPITKRSRLLGVTLGGFRDWLNRLFYYPLAHKFITISEFNKRELIADFAVPEDKISIVYNFNEPTFSTRSSGKPVELPAGINFLLIGRVDFLQKRQQEFLRAFTAQQNHSNLYLHIVGDNSSSESELLRSEFAGNPNIVFHGWCTPDRIEALIHAADGIVLPSRFEGVPLVMVEAVKLGRVVFGSDVDGMKEFLPPQWRFPADDFPQAIAMMASVATRQSENARLIQATQEKFTQIFNPQLSSAAFNVALGINQVPKILLDCRLMTARPTGISRYSEKFLAYYIEKYGADNVTALLNEARPDIACRQQVIALKAFNLLHWMRFSGWLKQQDYTHYISFHYSGLMRPVKGIKSAVTVHDLMFELVPEFFSGWLKKLIGKRYFRLLVGKSMATSDLVLSVSATTRNDVKALYRLDSAVTGEGLFLTAQPDSAIISKLGLRDKGYLLYTGNNRPHKNINALLAAFSELRKTQPDLALVLVGHTETSPQEGVIYPGFISDEQLVALYQHARVFVFPSLYEGFGLPIIEALANGCPVIASDIPAFREFANDNIRYFELGNHAALVALLQEKAKFYPDQAEAILQKFSWKSTWQKLDRILDNWL
;
A
#
# COMPACT_ATOMS: atom_id res chain seq x y z
N MET A 1 -0.66 6.50 -0.42
CA MET A 1 0.22 7.53 0.22
C MET A 1 1.66 7.06 0.42
N PHE A 2 2.65 7.88 0.02
CA PHE A 2 4.06 7.70 0.35
C PHE A 2 4.32 8.17 1.79
N ASN A 3 5.00 7.36 2.61
CA ASN A 3 5.42 7.77 3.95
C ASN A 3 6.71 8.58 3.82
N LYS A 4 6.68 9.86 4.17
CA LYS A 4 7.87 10.71 4.22
C LYS A 4 8.92 10.09 5.15
N THR A 5 9.97 9.52 4.55
CA THR A 5 10.98 8.70 5.24
C THR A 5 12.28 9.48 5.42
N LEU A 6 12.80 9.47 6.65
CA LEU A 6 14.14 9.94 6.98
C LEU A 6 15.10 8.75 7.00
N PHE A 7 16.23 8.85 6.30
CA PHE A 7 17.31 7.87 6.38
C PHE A 7 18.41 8.40 7.30
N ILE A 8 18.96 7.53 8.15
CA ILE A 8 20.04 7.88 9.08
C ILE A 8 21.15 6.85 8.97
N ASP A 9 22.36 7.30 8.63
CA ASP A 9 23.59 6.50 8.65
C ASP A 9 24.57 7.10 9.67
N GLU A 10 24.87 6.34 10.72
CA GLU A 10 25.76 6.76 11.80
C GLU A 10 27.21 6.31 11.57
N SER A 11 27.50 5.54 10.51
CA SER A 11 28.80 4.95 10.23
C SER A 11 29.85 6.03 9.91
N PRO A 12 31.01 6.05 10.59
CA PRO A 12 32.10 6.96 10.25
C PRO A 12 32.92 6.49 9.04
N VAL A 13 32.63 5.32 8.48
CA VAL A 13 33.41 4.66 7.42
C VAL A 13 32.51 4.35 6.22
N TYR A 14 33.05 4.44 5.02
CA TYR A 14 32.37 4.02 3.79
C TYR A 14 32.79 2.60 3.39
N GLY A 15 31.82 1.70 3.26
CA GLY A 15 32.02 0.32 2.84
C GLY A 15 30.94 -0.17 1.87
N GLY A 16 30.85 -1.51 1.73
CA GLY A 16 29.91 -2.14 0.82
C GLY A 16 28.44 -1.99 1.22
N HIS A 17 28.16 -1.70 2.50
CA HIS A 17 26.80 -1.50 2.99
C HIS A 17 26.26 -0.12 2.63
N GLU A 18 27.10 0.90 2.80
CA GLU A 18 26.82 2.27 2.40
C GLU A 18 26.63 2.35 0.87
N GLU A 19 27.52 1.70 0.11
CA GLU A 19 27.40 1.55 -1.35
C GLU A 19 26.05 0.92 -1.76
N MET A 20 25.67 -0.20 -1.13
CA MET A 20 24.41 -0.86 -1.44
C MET A 20 23.20 -0.01 -1.03
N PHE A 21 23.29 0.70 0.10
CA PHE A 21 22.26 1.63 0.53
C PHE A 21 22.05 2.75 -0.51
N LEU A 22 23.13 3.33 -1.07
CA LEU A 22 23.01 4.33 -2.13
C LEU A 22 22.37 3.77 -3.41
N ARG A 23 22.71 2.54 -3.81
CA ARG A 23 22.09 1.86 -4.95
C ARG A 23 20.59 1.63 -4.75
N LEU A 24 20.17 1.30 -3.53
CA LEU A 24 18.75 1.18 -3.17
C LEU A 24 18.03 2.54 -3.21
N ILE A 25 18.67 3.60 -2.71
CA ILE A 25 18.13 4.97 -2.78
C ILE A 25 18.00 5.44 -4.23
N ALA A 26 18.94 5.10 -5.11
CA ALA A 26 18.93 5.46 -6.52
C ALA A 26 17.68 4.94 -7.27
N GLN A 27 17.12 3.82 -6.81
CA GLN A 27 15.95 3.16 -7.40
C GLN A 27 14.68 3.29 -6.53
N CYS A 28 14.75 4.11 -5.48
CA CYS A 28 13.62 4.37 -4.59
C CYS A 28 12.57 5.23 -5.31
N GLU A 29 11.33 4.76 -5.34
CA GLU A 29 10.23 5.51 -5.96
C GLU A 29 9.73 6.58 -5.00
N CYS A 30 10.07 7.85 -5.24
CA CYS A 30 9.61 8.99 -4.46
C CYS A 30 8.64 9.88 -5.25
N PRO A 31 7.61 10.47 -4.62
CA PRO A 31 6.76 11.49 -5.22
C PRO A 31 7.59 12.66 -5.76
N ALA A 32 7.18 13.24 -6.89
CA ALA A 32 7.92 14.29 -7.59
C ALA A 32 8.13 15.58 -6.76
N ASP A 33 7.33 15.78 -5.73
CA ASP A 33 7.31 16.93 -4.82
C ASP A 33 8.03 16.70 -3.48
N GLU A 34 8.44 15.47 -3.17
CA GLU A 34 9.15 15.14 -1.92
C GLU A 34 10.67 14.97 -2.10
N LYS A 35 11.43 15.47 -1.11
CA LYS A 35 12.88 15.31 -1.05
C LYS A 35 13.27 14.10 -0.20
N ILE A 36 14.17 13.27 -0.71
CA ILE A 36 14.83 12.22 0.08
C ILE A 36 15.76 12.91 1.08
N THR A 37 15.54 12.71 2.38
CA THR A 37 16.42 13.30 3.41
C THR A 37 17.29 12.23 4.05
N ILE A 38 18.59 12.45 4.06
CA ILE A 38 19.59 11.54 4.63
C ILE A 38 20.41 12.27 5.67
N VAL A 39 20.46 11.75 6.90
CA VAL A 39 21.37 12.19 7.97
C VAL A 39 22.60 11.30 7.93
N VAL A 40 23.78 11.91 7.82
CA VAL A 40 25.06 11.20 7.68
C VAL A 40 26.03 11.63 8.77
N ASN A 41 26.88 10.71 9.23
CA ASN A 41 27.99 11.04 10.12
C ASN A 41 28.96 12.03 9.45
N LYS A 42 29.21 13.17 10.09
CA LYS A 42 30.09 14.22 9.56
C LYS A 42 31.52 13.75 9.28
N LYS A 43 31.97 12.65 9.89
CA LYS A 43 33.31 12.07 9.68
C LYS A 43 33.39 11.24 8.40
N ASN A 44 32.26 10.84 7.82
CA ASN A 44 32.19 9.99 6.63
C ASN A 44 32.14 10.84 5.36
N GLN A 45 33.21 11.57 5.07
CA GLN A 45 33.27 12.49 3.92
C GLN A 45 32.99 11.76 2.59
N LYS A 46 33.48 10.53 2.45
CA LYS A 46 33.27 9.74 1.24
C LYS A 46 31.81 9.41 0.98
N LEU A 47 31.02 9.10 2.01
CA LEU A 47 29.58 8.89 1.86
C LEU A 47 28.87 10.18 1.43
N ILE A 48 29.27 11.33 1.99
CA ILE A 48 28.72 12.64 1.60
C ILE A 48 28.98 12.91 0.12
N ASP A 49 30.22 12.72 -0.33
CA ASP A 49 30.62 12.94 -1.72
C ASP A 49 29.85 12.02 -2.68
N GLU A 50 29.63 10.75 -2.33
CA GLU A 50 28.88 9.81 -3.16
C GLU A 50 27.37 10.13 -3.20
N ILE A 51 26.78 10.65 -2.12
CA ILE A 51 25.38 11.12 -2.14
C ILE A 51 25.23 12.34 -3.05
N ASP A 52 26.17 13.29 -3.01
CA ASP A 52 26.17 14.43 -3.92
C ASP A 52 26.33 14.00 -5.38
N ASN A 53 27.21 13.03 -5.65
CA ASN A 53 27.33 12.44 -6.98
C ASN A 53 26.05 11.71 -7.42
N LEU A 54 25.36 11.03 -6.50
CA LEU A 54 24.10 10.35 -6.78
C LEU A 54 22.99 11.36 -7.13
N LYS A 55 22.91 12.47 -6.40
CA LYS A 55 21.97 13.56 -6.68
C LYS A 55 22.10 14.09 -8.11
N ILE A 56 23.34 14.22 -8.60
CA ILE A 56 23.62 14.66 -9.98
C ILE A 56 23.29 13.55 -10.99
N ARG A 57 23.81 12.34 -10.77
CA ARG A 57 23.70 11.21 -11.72
C ARG A 57 22.26 10.72 -11.90
N ALA A 58 21.49 10.62 -10.81
CA ALA A 58 20.12 10.09 -10.82
C ALA A 58 19.04 11.18 -10.90
N GLY A 59 19.42 12.48 -10.85
CA GLY A 59 18.45 13.58 -10.84
C GLY A 59 17.52 13.59 -9.63
N LEU A 60 17.88 12.92 -8.54
CA LEU A 60 17.03 12.75 -7.38
C LEU A 60 17.08 13.98 -6.45
N PRO A 61 15.95 14.45 -5.91
CA PRO A 61 15.92 15.59 -5.01
C PRO A 61 16.38 15.20 -3.59
N ILE A 62 17.68 15.02 -3.38
CA ILE A 62 18.27 14.61 -2.10
C ILE A 62 18.69 15.83 -1.25
N ALA A 63 18.35 15.79 0.04
CA ALA A 63 18.80 16.69 1.10
C ALA A 63 19.70 15.95 2.09
N ILE A 64 20.96 16.39 2.20
CA ILE A 64 21.94 15.83 3.14
C ILE A 64 21.96 16.69 4.41
N LEU A 65 21.88 16.03 5.56
CA LEU A 65 22.11 16.62 6.87
C LEU A 65 23.31 15.92 7.50
N THR A 66 24.26 16.67 8.03
CA THR A 66 25.40 16.08 8.74
C THR A 66 25.19 16.18 10.24
N HIS A 67 25.55 15.12 10.96
CA HIS A 67 25.53 15.09 12.42
C HIS A 67 26.81 14.47 12.97
N ASP A 68 27.27 14.95 14.12
CA ASP A 68 28.44 14.39 14.76
C ASP A 68 28.06 13.27 15.71
N PHE A 69 28.21 12.02 15.26
CA PHE A 69 28.02 10.87 16.14
C PHE A 69 29.27 10.58 17.00
N SER A 70 30.25 11.51 17.10
CA SER A 70 31.52 11.30 17.81
C SER A 70 31.45 11.19 19.33
N GLY A 71 30.25 11.29 19.91
CA GLY A 71 30.02 11.23 21.35
C GLY A 71 30.35 9.91 22.06
N PHE A 72 30.82 8.83 21.40
CA PHE A 72 31.04 7.55 22.10
C PHE A 72 32.12 6.62 21.53
N PRO A 73 32.97 6.04 22.42
CA PRO A 73 33.29 4.62 22.36
C PRO A 73 32.18 3.82 23.07
N VAL A 74 31.33 3.16 22.27
CA VAL A 74 30.56 1.95 22.57
C VAL A 74 30.03 1.78 24.02
N ARG A 75 28.75 2.09 24.32
CA ARG A 75 28.06 1.64 25.55
C ARG A 75 26.52 1.79 25.47
N PRO A 76 25.73 0.70 25.53
CA PRO A 76 24.27 0.77 25.68
C PRO A 76 23.78 1.51 26.95
N LEU A 77 24.63 1.57 27.98
CA LEU A 77 24.32 2.19 29.28
C LEU A 77 24.42 3.72 29.29
N THR A 78 25.11 4.33 28.32
CA THR A 78 25.33 5.79 28.27
C THR A 78 24.41 6.53 27.30
N ASN A 79 23.46 5.85 26.64
CA ASN A 79 22.40 6.51 25.85
C ASN A 79 21.59 7.53 26.69
N LEU A 80 21.56 7.35 28.02
CA LEU A 80 20.95 8.29 28.96
C LEU A 80 21.79 9.57 29.21
N LEU A 81 22.99 9.69 28.66
CA LEU A 81 23.89 10.83 28.86
C LEU A 81 24.08 11.69 27.59
N ALA A 82 23.63 11.23 26.41
CA ALA A 82 23.71 11.96 25.15
C ALA A 82 22.44 12.75 24.81
N TRP A 83 21.97 13.56 25.76
CA TRP A 83 20.75 14.34 25.59
C TRP A 83 20.86 15.38 24.45
N SER A 84 22.05 15.92 24.20
CA SER A 84 22.27 16.88 23.10
C SER A 84 22.00 16.26 21.73
N ASP A 85 22.55 15.08 21.49
CA ASP A 85 22.47 14.39 20.19
C ASP A 85 21.08 13.80 19.99
N ALA A 86 20.52 13.23 21.07
CA ALA A 86 19.13 12.78 21.08
C ALA A 86 18.16 13.92 20.77
N PHE A 87 18.39 15.11 21.35
CA PHE A 87 17.56 16.29 21.12
C PHE A 87 17.74 16.87 19.71
N ALA A 88 18.97 16.87 19.18
CA ALA A 88 19.25 17.28 17.81
C ALA A 88 18.51 16.38 16.79
N LEU A 89 18.65 15.06 16.94
CA LEU A 89 17.94 14.07 16.12
C LEU A 89 16.42 14.20 16.27
N TYR A 90 15.91 14.39 17.49
CA TYR A 90 14.50 14.62 17.75
C TYR A 90 13.98 15.86 17.00
N ARG A 91 14.74 16.96 17.03
CA ARG A 91 14.39 18.18 16.29
C ARG A 91 14.40 17.96 14.78
N ILE A 92 15.39 17.26 14.24
CA ILE A 92 15.44 16.91 12.81
C ILE A 92 14.19 16.11 12.42
N ILE A 93 13.86 15.07 13.19
CA ILE A 93 12.71 14.20 12.93
C ILE A 93 11.39 14.97 12.99
N ARG A 94 11.17 15.74 14.07
CA ARG A 94 9.92 16.48 14.29
C ARG A 94 9.75 17.64 13.31
N ASN A 95 10.79 18.45 13.10
CA ASN A 95 10.69 19.62 12.22
C ASN A 95 10.59 19.24 10.75
N GLY A 96 11.18 18.11 10.36
CA GLY A 96 11.06 17.59 8.99
C GLY A 96 9.70 16.96 8.68
N GLY A 97 8.85 16.73 9.69
CA GLY A 97 7.52 16.12 9.51
C GLY A 97 7.60 14.66 9.05
N PHE A 98 8.65 13.92 9.43
CA PHE A 98 8.85 12.55 8.99
C PHE A 98 7.89 11.60 9.74
N SER A 99 7.16 10.77 8.99
CA SER A 99 6.29 9.74 9.56
C SER A 99 7.03 8.42 9.77
N GLN A 100 8.19 8.26 9.13
CA GLN A 100 8.99 7.04 9.11
C GLN A 100 10.49 7.36 9.17
N VAL A 101 11.26 6.51 9.86
CA VAL A 101 12.72 6.62 9.97
C VAL A 101 13.34 5.25 9.68
N MET A 102 14.34 5.22 8.80
CA MET A 102 15.16 4.06 8.52
C MET A 102 16.58 4.32 9.02
N VAL A 103 17.05 3.46 9.93
CA VAL A 103 18.42 3.51 10.42
C VAL A 103 19.27 2.48 9.68
N VAL A 104 20.29 2.96 8.97
CA VAL A 104 21.30 2.18 8.24
C VAL A 104 22.40 1.86 9.25
N GLN A 105 22.31 0.70 9.90
CA GLN A 105 23.22 0.35 10.99
C GLN A 105 24.55 -0.23 10.46
N GLY A 106 24.52 -0.90 9.31
CA GLY A 106 25.65 -1.66 8.76
C GLY A 106 25.96 -2.91 9.58
N THR A 107 26.46 -2.72 10.81
CA THR A 107 26.62 -3.75 11.83
C THR A 107 25.70 -3.48 13.02
N ILE A 108 25.47 -4.51 13.83
CA ILE A 108 24.70 -4.37 15.07
C ILE A 108 25.36 -3.31 15.98
N GLU A 109 24.55 -2.56 16.73
CA GLU A 109 24.89 -1.52 17.75
C GLU A 109 25.04 -0.07 17.29
N ILE A 110 25.44 0.20 16.04
CA ILE A 110 25.80 1.58 15.61
C ILE A 110 24.58 2.52 15.58
N GLY A 111 23.34 2.01 15.49
CA GLY A 111 22.14 2.85 15.33
C GLY A 111 21.18 2.93 16.54
N GLY A 112 21.59 2.49 17.73
CA GLY A 112 20.68 2.29 18.87
C GLY A 112 19.97 3.57 19.34
N LEU A 113 20.69 4.71 19.34
CA LEU A 113 20.14 6.01 19.74
C LEU A 113 19.10 6.51 18.73
N SER A 114 19.41 6.47 17.43
CA SER A 114 18.47 6.88 16.39
C SER A 114 17.18 6.06 16.38
N LEU A 115 17.26 4.75 16.63
CA LEU A 115 16.08 3.89 16.78
C LEU A 115 15.19 4.35 17.95
N LEU A 116 15.79 4.68 19.10
CA LEU A 116 15.07 5.17 20.28
C LEU A 116 14.42 6.53 20.03
N VAL A 117 15.19 7.49 19.51
CA VAL A 117 14.72 8.85 19.24
C VAL A 117 13.60 8.86 18.20
N ALA A 118 13.73 8.07 17.13
CA ALA A 118 12.68 7.91 16.13
C ALA A 118 11.38 7.36 16.74
N ARG A 119 11.49 6.37 17.64
CA ARG A 119 10.32 5.79 18.31
C ARG A 119 9.66 6.77 19.27
N LEU A 120 10.44 7.54 20.04
CA LEU A 120 9.94 8.61 20.92
C LEU A 120 9.32 9.77 20.13
N SER A 121 9.74 9.96 18.88
CA SER A 121 9.15 10.93 17.96
C SER A 121 7.80 10.47 17.37
N GLY A 122 7.38 9.24 17.64
CA GLY A 122 6.12 8.68 17.14
C GLY A 122 6.19 8.15 15.70
N CYS A 123 7.39 8.03 15.14
CA CYS A 123 7.60 7.55 13.78
C CYS A 123 7.55 6.02 13.69
N LYS A 124 7.21 5.48 12.51
CA LYS A 124 7.48 4.09 12.17
C LYS A 124 8.99 3.92 12.00
N VAL A 125 9.58 2.97 12.73
CA VAL A 125 11.04 2.78 12.77
C VAL A 125 11.43 1.51 12.04
N MET A 126 12.43 1.60 11.17
CA MET A 126 13.01 0.47 10.46
C MET A 126 14.52 0.41 10.68
N SER A 127 15.09 -0.80 10.65
CA SER A 127 16.53 -1.01 10.73
C SER A 127 17.05 -1.82 9.55
N TYR A 128 18.10 -1.35 8.88
CA TYR A 128 18.83 -2.08 7.84
C TYR A 128 20.10 -2.70 8.43
N ILE A 129 20.14 -4.03 8.46
CA ILE A 129 21.18 -4.83 9.13
C ILE A 129 21.72 -5.88 8.14
N PRO A 130 22.72 -5.51 7.33
CA PRO A 130 23.36 -6.43 6.39
C PRO A 130 24.37 -7.38 7.04
N ILE A 131 24.87 -7.09 8.25
CA ILE A 131 25.72 -8.00 9.04
C ILE A 131 25.08 -8.27 10.40
N THR A 132 24.84 -9.56 10.69
CA THR A 132 24.08 -10.02 11.86
C THR A 132 24.95 -10.74 12.90
N LYS A 133 26.25 -10.46 12.93
CA LYS A 133 27.18 -11.13 13.85
C LYS A 133 27.10 -10.60 15.28
N ARG A 134 27.09 -11.54 16.23
CA ARG A 134 27.15 -11.25 17.68
C ARG A 134 28.38 -10.41 18.01
N SER A 135 28.20 -9.45 18.90
CA SER A 135 29.27 -8.56 19.36
C SER A 135 30.42 -9.35 19.99
N ARG A 136 30.12 -10.50 20.62
CA ARG A 136 31.14 -11.42 21.13
C ARG A 136 32.10 -11.95 20.05
N LEU A 137 31.59 -12.24 18.85
CA LEU A 137 32.39 -12.74 17.72
C LEU A 137 33.17 -11.62 17.03
N LEU A 138 32.67 -10.39 17.11
CA LEU A 138 33.31 -9.18 16.60
C LEU A 138 34.47 -8.68 17.49
N GLY A 139 34.87 -9.42 18.52
CA GLY A 139 35.96 -9.04 19.44
C GLY A 139 35.62 -7.85 20.34
N VAL A 140 34.34 -7.51 20.45
CA VAL A 140 33.88 -6.31 21.13
C VAL A 140 33.88 -6.51 22.66
N THR A 141 34.38 -5.50 23.40
CA THR A 141 34.46 -5.53 24.88
C THR A 141 33.08 -5.80 25.51
N LEU A 142 33.00 -6.78 26.42
CA LEU A 142 31.75 -7.25 27.03
C LEU A 142 30.68 -7.75 26.04
N GLY A 143 31.07 -8.25 24.86
CA GLY A 143 30.16 -8.59 23.76
C GLY A 143 28.93 -9.42 24.15
N GLY A 144 29.06 -10.44 25.02
CA GLY A 144 27.91 -11.25 25.46
C GLY A 144 26.86 -10.47 26.29
N PHE A 145 27.31 -9.53 27.13
CA PHE A 145 26.40 -8.65 27.88
C PHE A 145 25.74 -7.63 26.95
N ARG A 146 26.48 -7.16 25.94
CA ARG A 146 25.96 -6.23 24.93
C ARG A 146 24.89 -6.88 24.05
N ASP A 147 25.13 -8.09 23.57
CA ASP A 147 24.13 -8.87 22.82
C ASP A 147 22.83 -9.06 23.62
N TRP A 148 22.95 -9.30 24.94
CA TRP A 148 21.80 -9.39 25.85
C TRP A 148 21.04 -8.06 25.99
N LEU A 149 21.75 -6.93 26.13
CA LEU A 149 21.11 -5.61 26.17
C LEU A 149 20.42 -5.26 24.85
N ASN A 150 21.05 -5.59 23.72
CA ASN A 150 20.48 -5.32 22.41
C ASN A 150 19.16 -6.06 22.23
N ARG A 151 19.13 -7.34 22.59
CA ARG A 151 17.94 -8.20 22.62
C ARG A 151 16.80 -7.57 23.43
N LEU A 152 17.09 -7.01 24.60
CA LEU A 152 16.06 -6.48 25.50
C LEU A 152 15.58 -5.08 25.12
N PHE A 153 16.48 -4.20 24.69
CA PHE A 153 16.19 -2.77 24.59
C PHE A 153 16.15 -2.21 23.17
N TYR A 154 16.91 -2.75 22.21
CA TYR A 154 17.00 -2.16 20.87
C TYR A 154 16.12 -2.86 19.83
N TYR A 155 16.11 -4.19 19.76
CA TYR A 155 15.29 -4.89 18.76
C TYR A 155 13.78 -4.63 18.91
N PRO A 156 13.21 -4.49 20.12
CA PRO A 156 11.81 -4.11 20.27
C PRO A 156 11.47 -2.71 19.72
N LEU A 157 12.47 -1.83 19.51
CA LEU A 157 12.26 -0.47 19.03
C LEU A 157 11.94 -0.41 17.54
N ALA A 158 12.50 -1.32 16.74
CA ALA A 158 12.22 -1.38 15.32
C ALA A 158 10.89 -2.09 15.04
N HIS A 159 10.11 -1.53 14.11
CA HIS A 159 8.87 -2.12 13.62
C HIS A 159 9.15 -3.13 12.50
N LYS A 160 10.23 -2.91 11.73
CA LYS A 160 10.64 -3.76 10.62
C LYS A 160 12.17 -3.79 10.50
N PHE A 161 12.70 -4.92 10.05
CA PHE A 161 14.11 -5.15 9.77
C PHE A 161 14.28 -5.47 8.29
N ILE A 162 15.30 -4.91 7.68
CA ILE A 162 15.72 -5.23 6.33
C ILE A 162 17.11 -5.89 6.42
N THR A 163 17.25 -7.07 5.86
CA THR A 163 18.51 -7.80 5.78
C THR A 163 18.76 -8.31 4.36
N ILE A 164 19.92 -8.90 4.10
CA ILE A 164 20.41 -9.14 2.73
C ILE A 164 20.45 -10.61 2.31
N SER A 165 20.14 -11.55 3.21
CA SER A 165 20.09 -12.98 2.88
C SER A 165 19.24 -13.80 3.86
N GLU A 166 18.93 -15.05 3.50
CA GLU A 166 18.23 -15.99 4.39
C GLU A 166 19.10 -16.37 5.58
N PHE A 167 20.41 -16.45 5.40
CA PHE A 167 21.35 -16.66 6.50
C PHE A 167 21.24 -15.55 7.56
N ASN A 168 21.28 -14.28 7.13
CA ASN A 168 21.17 -13.16 8.08
C ASN A 168 19.80 -13.12 8.76
N LYS A 169 18.72 -13.46 8.04
CA LYS A 169 17.38 -13.60 8.62
C LYS A 169 17.36 -14.66 9.73
N ARG A 170 17.95 -15.84 9.49
CA ARG A 170 18.04 -16.90 10.50
C ARG A 170 18.83 -16.48 11.73
N GLU A 171 19.93 -15.75 11.56
CA GLU A 171 20.70 -15.20 12.69
C GLU A 171 19.88 -14.18 13.48
N LEU A 172 19.15 -13.26 12.84
CA LEU A 172 18.25 -12.32 13.53
C LEU A 172 17.21 -13.02 14.39
N ILE A 173 16.66 -14.14 13.91
CA ILE A 173 15.68 -14.94 14.65
C ILE A 173 16.36 -15.69 15.80
N ALA A 174 17.42 -16.46 15.50
CA ALA A 174 18.03 -17.38 16.46
C ALA A 174 18.82 -16.65 17.56
N ASP A 175 19.59 -15.62 17.18
CA ASP A 175 20.54 -14.98 18.08
C ASP A 175 19.94 -13.77 18.79
N PHE A 176 18.98 -13.09 18.14
CA PHE A 176 18.42 -11.83 18.61
C PHE A 176 16.91 -11.86 18.88
N ALA A 177 16.26 -13.02 18.67
CA ALA A 177 14.83 -13.22 18.92
C ALA A 177 13.92 -12.21 18.20
N VAL A 178 14.32 -11.78 16.99
CA VAL A 178 13.49 -10.94 16.14
C VAL A 178 12.35 -11.78 15.55
N PRO A 179 11.08 -11.36 15.67
CA PRO A 179 9.96 -12.05 15.04
C PRO A 179 10.11 -12.11 13.51
N GLU A 180 9.83 -13.27 12.92
CA GLU A 180 10.02 -13.51 11.48
C GLU A 180 9.20 -12.54 10.61
N ASP A 181 7.96 -12.22 11.03
CA ASP A 181 7.04 -11.31 10.33
C ASP A 181 7.58 -9.86 10.23
N LYS A 182 8.56 -9.51 11.04
CA LYS A 182 9.22 -8.20 11.01
C LYS A 182 10.42 -8.14 10.07
N ILE A 183 10.87 -9.25 9.51
CA ILE A 183 12.10 -9.30 8.72
C ILE A 183 11.76 -9.37 7.23
N SER A 184 12.34 -8.46 6.45
CA SER A 184 12.29 -8.49 4.99
C SER A 184 13.69 -8.68 4.43
N ILE A 185 13.81 -9.53 3.42
CA ILE A 185 15.07 -9.75 2.72
C ILE A 185 15.08 -8.87 1.47
N VAL A 186 16.13 -8.07 1.33
CA VAL A 186 16.44 -7.25 0.17
C VAL A 186 17.86 -7.61 -0.25
N TYR A 187 17.98 -8.47 -1.25
CA TYR A 187 19.28 -8.95 -1.72
C TYR A 187 20.09 -7.81 -2.34
N ASN A 188 21.42 -7.91 -2.24
CA ASN A 188 22.34 -7.00 -2.91
C ASN A 188 22.21 -7.09 -4.44
N PHE A 189 22.68 -6.09 -5.18
CA PHE A 189 22.73 -6.17 -6.64
C PHE A 189 23.84 -5.30 -7.23
N ASN A 190 24.17 -5.59 -8.49
CA ASN A 190 25.14 -4.82 -9.27
C ASN A 190 24.43 -3.84 -10.22
N GLU A 191 25.04 -2.70 -10.51
CA GLU A 191 24.50 -1.77 -11.49
C GLU A 191 24.44 -2.39 -12.90
N PRO A 192 23.47 -1.97 -13.74
CA PRO A 192 23.35 -2.45 -15.12
C PRO A 192 24.60 -2.17 -15.98
N THR A 193 25.32 -1.10 -15.65
CA THR A 193 26.54 -0.61 -16.31
C THR A 193 27.76 -1.50 -16.11
N PHE A 194 27.77 -2.37 -15.08
CA PHE A 194 28.82 -3.36 -14.89
C PHE A 194 28.72 -4.40 -16.01
N SER A 195 29.53 -4.19 -17.04
CA SER A 195 29.37 -4.74 -18.38
C SER A 195 30.26 -5.96 -18.56
N THR A 196 29.81 -6.93 -19.37
CA THR A 196 30.67 -8.07 -19.77
C THR A 196 31.77 -7.67 -20.76
N ARG A 197 31.78 -6.41 -21.21
CA ARG A 197 32.84 -5.79 -22.01
C ARG A 197 33.58 -4.77 -21.15
N SER A 198 34.85 -5.02 -20.88
CA SER A 198 35.76 -4.08 -20.20
C SER A 198 35.72 -2.71 -20.88
N SER A 199 35.29 -1.68 -20.15
CA SER A 199 35.36 -0.27 -20.57
C SER A 199 36.75 0.35 -20.35
N GLY A 200 37.59 -0.29 -19.53
CA GLY A 200 38.91 0.19 -19.13
C GLY A 200 40.06 -0.26 -20.03
N LYS A 201 41.23 0.40 -19.86
CA LYS A 201 42.49 -0.04 -20.46
C LYS A 201 42.81 -1.49 -20.00
N PRO A 202 43.23 -2.39 -20.91
CA PRO A 202 43.64 -3.74 -20.54
C PRO A 202 44.68 -3.72 -19.42
N VAL A 203 44.52 -4.59 -18.42
CA VAL A 203 45.50 -4.78 -17.36
C VAL A 203 46.31 -6.04 -17.69
N GLU A 204 47.61 -5.88 -17.86
CA GLU A 204 48.53 -7.01 -17.98
C GLU A 204 48.86 -7.55 -16.58
N LEU A 205 48.62 -8.85 -16.37
CA LEU A 205 49.00 -9.58 -15.17
C LEU A 205 50.19 -10.50 -15.47
N PRO A 206 50.97 -10.91 -14.45
CA PRO A 206 52.06 -11.87 -14.61
C PRO A 206 51.62 -13.16 -15.34
N ALA A 207 52.54 -13.74 -16.11
CA ALA A 207 52.32 -15.04 -16.73
C ALA A 207 52.22 -16.12 -15.64
N GLY A 208 51.03 -16.69 -15.47
CA GLY A 208 50.72 -17.67 -14.44
C GLY A 208 49.24 -17.67 -14.06
N ILE A 209 48.95 -18.27 -12.90
CA ILE A 209 47.61 -18.26 -12.30
C ILE A 209 47.51 -17.03 -11.40
N ASN A 210 46.52 -16.17 -11.63
CA ASN A 210 46.37 -14.89 -10.96
C ASN A 210 45.05 -14.84 -10.18
N PHE A 211 45.12 -14.66 -8.86
CA PHE A 211 43.94 -14.46 -8.01
C PHE A 211 43.94 -13.09 -7.37
N LEU A 212 42.75 -12.51 -7.18
CA LEU A 212 42.59 -11.24 -6.49
C LEU A 212 42.06 -11.44 -5.06
N LEU A 213 42.57 -10.64 -4.14
CA LEU A 213 42.01 -10.43 -2.82
C LEU A 213 41.55 -8.98 -2.74
N ILE A 214 40.23 -8.77 -2.82
CA ILE A 214 39.60 -7.45 -2.93
C ILE A 214 38.86 -7.09 -1.64
N GLY A 215 39.19 -5.95 -1.06
CA GLY A 215 38.46 -5.36 0.07
C GLY A 215 39.36 -4.58 1.02
N ARG A 216 38.73 -3.88 1.98
CA ARG A 216 39.44 -3.21 3.08
C ARG A 216 40.30 -4.22 3.84
N VAL A 217 41.54 -3.85 4.15
CA VAL A 217 42.39 -4.63 5.06
C VAL A 217 41.79 -4.60 6.45
N ASP A 218 41.46 -5.79 6.95
CA ASP A 218 40.89 -6.01 8.29
C ASP A 218 41.29 -7.40 8.77
N PHE A 219 42.26 -7.47 9.67
CA PHE A 219 42.84 -8.74 10.08
C PHE A 219 41.84 -9.65 10.81
N LEU A 220 40.85 -9.07 11.50
CA LEU A 220 39.87 -9.85 12.26
C LEU A 220 38.77 -10.42 11.37
N GLN A 221 38.22 -9.60 10.48
CA GLN A 221 37.12 -9.98 9.61
C GLN A 221 37.60 -10.70 8.36
N LYS A 222 38.53 -10.08 7.61
CA LYS A 222 38.91 -10.53 6.26
C LYS A 222 40.11 -11.47 6.27
N ARG A 223 40.84 -11.56 7.40
CA ARG A 223 41.96 -12.49 7.65
C ARG A 223 43.06 -12.48 6.58
N GLN A 224 43.30 -11.34 5.93
CA GLN A 224 44.30 -11.26 4.86
C GLN A 224 45.70 -11.66 5.34
N GLN A 225 46.10 -11.20 6.51
CA GLN A 225 47.44 -11.49 7.05
C GLN A 225 47.65 -12.99 7.25
N GLU A 226 46.70 -13.68 7.88
CA GLU A 226 46.80 -15.13 8.12
C GLU A 226 46.84 -15.91 6.80
N PHE A 227 46.00 -15.52 5.84
CA PHE A 227 45.99 -16.11 4.51
C PHE A 227 47.30 -15.91 3.75
N LEU A 228 47.87 -14.70 3.79
CA LEU A 228 49.17 -14.41 3.15
C LEU A 228 50.32 -15.17 3.78
N ARG A 229 50.35 -15.30 5.11
CA ARG A 229 51.35 -16.16 5.78
C ARG A 229 51.25 -17.60 5.29
N ALA A 230 50.05 -18.16 5.22
CA ALA A 230 49.83 -19.50 4.68
C ALA A 230 50.25 -19.62 3.21
N PHE A 231 49.96 -18.59 2.40
CA PHE A 231 50.37 -18.51 0.99
C PHE A 231 51.89 -18.55 0.85
N THR A 232 52.62 -17.72 1.61
CA THR A 232 54.09 -17.69 1.58
C THR A 232 54.76 -18.95 2.14
N ALA A 233 54.09 -19.67 3.04
CA ALA A 233 54.60 -20.91 3.62
C ALA A 233 54.57 -22.09 2.63
N GLN A 234 53.74 -22.05 1.59
CA GLN A 234 53.67 -23.11 0.57
C GLN A 234 54.67 -22.88 -0.56
N GLN A 235 55.81 -23.59 -0.53
CA GLN A 235 56.92 -23.42 -1.49
C GLN A 235 56.67 -24.00 -2.89
N ASN A 236 55.55 -24.69 -3.14
CA ASN A 236 55.32 -25.47 -4.36
C ASN A 236 54.56 -24.74 -5.49
N HIS A 237 54.26 -23.45 -5.36
CA HIS A 237 53.38 -22.72 -6.29
C HIS A 237 54.05 -21.50 -6.93
N SER A 238 55.22 -21.67 -7.54
CA SER A 238 55.99 -20.58 -8.17
C SER A 238 55.24 -19.83 -9.29
N ASN A 239 54.19 -20.44 -9.86
CA ASN A 239 53.38 -19.87 -10.94
C ASN A 239 52.02 -19.30 -10.48
N LEU A 240 51.80 -19.15 -9.17
CA LEU A 240 50.58 -18.59 -8.59
C LEU A 240 50.86 -17.20 -8.05
N TYR A 241 50.05 -16.22 -8.45
CA TYR A 241 50.18 -14.81 -8.07
C TYR A 241 48.92 -14.33 -7.35
N LEU A 242 49.13 -13.54 -6.31
CA LEU A 242 48.05 -12.98 -5.49
C LEU A 242 48.11 -11.45 -5.51
N HIS A 243 47.03 -10.84 -5.97
CA HIS A 243 46.90 -9.39 -6.12
C HIS A 243 45.99 -8.81 -5.04
N ILE A 244 46.50 -7.86 -4.28
CA ILE A 244 45.79 -7.25 -3.15
C ILE A 244 45.26 -5.88 -3.57
N VAL A 245 43.94 -5.71 -3.49
CA VAL A 245 43.21 -4.51 -3.93
C VAL A 245 42.35 -3.98 -2.77
N GLY A 246 42.39 -2.68 -2.52
CA GLY A 246 41.62 -2.05 -1.42
C GLY A 246 42.45 -1.71 -0.17
N ASP A 247 43.76 -1.71 -0.30
CA ASP A 247 44.71 -1.31 0.73
C ASP A 247 44.63 0.22 0.95
N ASN A 248 44.13 0.62 2.13
CA ASN A 248 44.05 2.00 2.59
C ASN A 248 45.30 2.32 3.43
N SER A 249 45.65 3.59 3.66
CA SER A 249 46.76 3.98 4.54
C SER A 249 46.43 3.77 6.03
N SER A 250 45.94 2.58 6.40
CA SER A 250 45.76 2.15 7.78
C SER A 250 47.02 1.47 8.30
N SER A 251 47.20 1.47 9.62
CA SER A 251 48.32 0.79 10.28
C SER A 251 48.38 -0.71 9.93
N GLU A 252 47.23 -1.36 9.74
CA GLU A 252 47.17 -2.77 9.33
C GLU A 252 47.65 -2.96 7.88
N SER A 253 47.27 -2.07 6.98
CA SER A 253 47.70 -2.15 5.59
C SER A 253 49.20 -1.88 5.42
N GLU A 254 49.75 -0.91 6.15
CA GLU A 254 51.19 -0.65 6.19
C GLU A 254 51.96 -1.86 6.73
N LEU A 255 51.46 -2.50 7.78
CA LEU A 255 52.04 -3.74 8.31
C LEU A 255 52.03 -4.84 7.25
N LEU A 256 50.89 -5.06 6.59
CA LEU A 256 50.73 -6.10 5.58
C LEU A 256 51.66 -5.86 4.37
N ARG A 257 51.81 -4.62 3.91
CA ARG A 257 52.81 -4.27 2.89
C ARG A 257 54.23 -4.55 3.36
N SER A 258 54.59 -4.11 4.57
CA SER A 258 55.94 -4.27 5.11
C SER A 258 56.35 -5.75 5.27
N GLU A 259 55.40 -6.61 5.64
CA GLU A 259 55.63 -8.03 5.88
C GLU A 259 55.84 -8.81 4.56
N PHE A 260 55.18 -8.40 3.47
CA PHE A 260 55.14 -9.17 2.22
C PHE A 260 55.76 -8.48 0.99
N ALA A 261 56.27 -7.24 1.10
CA ALA A 261 56.81 -6.47 -0.04
C ALA A 261 57.94 -7.18 -0.82
N GLY A 262 58.69 -8.09 -0.19
CA GLY A 262 59.79 -8.82 -0.84
C GLY A 262 59.36 -10.06 -1.62
N ASN A 263 58.07 -10.44 -1.59
CA ASN A 263 57.60 -11.66 -2.24
C ASN A 263 57.21 -11.40 -3.72
N PRO A 264 57.85 -12.05 -4.70
CA PRO A 264 57.58 -11.80 -6.12
C PRO A 264 56.19 -12.27 -6.60
N ASN A 265 55.53 -13.12 -5.81
CA ASN A 265 54.20 -13.65 -6.11
C ASN A 265 53.06 -12.85 -5.47
N ILE A 266 53.35 -11.78 -4.72
CA ILE A 266 52.35 -10.92 -4.08
C ILE A 266 52.44 -9.51 -4.67
N VAL A 267 51.33 -8.99 -5.20
CA VAL A 267 51.28 -7.69 -5.86
C VAL A 267 50.26 -6.78 -5.19
N PHE A 268 50.69 -5.62 -4.73
CA PHE A 268 49.82 -4.62 -4.10
C PHE A 268 49.39 -3.56 -5.10
N HIS A 269 48.08 -3.40 -5.31
CA HIS A 269 47.51 -2.38 -6.21
C HIS A 269 47.02 -1.13 -5.49
N GLY A 270 46.92 -1.16 -4.15
CA GLY A 270 46.35 -0.04 -3.39
C GLY A 270 44.84 0.11 -3.58
N TRP A 271 44.33 1.31 -3.30
CA TRP A 271 42.95 1.67 -3.62
C TRP A 271 42.77 1.86 -5.13
N CYS A 272 41.78 1.19 -5.72
CA CYS A 272 41.50 1.24 -7.15
C CYS A 272 40.12 1.85 -7.43
N THR A 273 39.96 2.47 -8.60
CA THR A 273 38.65 2.90 -9.10
C THR A 273 37.79 1.70 -9.51
N PRO A 274 36.45 1.81 -9.54
CA PRO A 274 35.57 0.72 -9.99
C PRO A 274 35.96 0.14 -11.35
N ASP A 275 36.25 0.98 -12.36
CA ASP A 275 36.67 0.53 -13.69
C ASP A 275 37.97 -0.28 -13.65
N ARG A 276 38.91 0.10 -12.77
CA ARG A 276 40.16 -0.63 -12.58
C ARG A 276 39.94 -1.96 -11.87
N ILE A 277 39.01 -2.02 -10.91
CA ILE A 277 38.61 -3.25 -10.23
C ILE A 277 37.98 -4.22 -11.24
N GLU A 278 37.05 -3.74 -12.08
CA GLU A 278 36.43 -4.53 -13.15
C GLU A 278 37.48 -5.10 -14.11
N ALA A 279 38.41 -4.24 -14.57
CA ALA A 279 39.48 -4.67 -15.48
C ALA A 279 40.43 -5.69 -14.84
N LEU A 280 40.73 -5.56 -13.54
CA LEU A 280 41.51 -6.54 -12.79
C LEU A 280 40.78 -7.88 -12.68
N ILE A 281 39.48 -7.87 -12.32
CA ILE A 281 38.67 -9.09 -12.23
C ILE A 281 38.60 -9.79 -13.60
N HIS A 282 38.48 -9.03 -14.68
CA HIS A 282 38.48 -9.57 -16.04
C HIS A 282 39.84 -10.15 -16.46
N ALA A 283 40.96 -9.67 -15.91
CA ALA A 283 42.28 -10.21 -16.23
C ALA A 283 42.66 -11.44 -15.37
N ALA A 284 42.12 -11.56 -14.15
CA ALA A 284 42.45 -12.63 -13.21
C ALA A 284 41.73 -13.96 -13.51
N ASP A 285 42.24 -15.07 -12.98
CA ASP A 285 41.59 -16.39 -13.04
C ASP A 285 40.42 -16.50 -12.05
N GLY A 286 40.48 -15.74 -10.96
CA GLY A 286 39.43 -15.72 -9.94
C GLY A 286 39.74 -14.76 -8.80
N ILE A 287 38.88 -14.80 -7.78
CA ILE A 287 39.08 -14.07 -6.53
C ILE A 287 39.07 -15.04 -5.35
N VAL A 288 39.75 -14.66 -4.26
CA VAL A 288 39.76 -15.40 -3.00
C VAL A 288 39.25 -14.53 -1.84
N LEU A 289 38.38 -15.10 -1.02
CA LEU A 289 37.73 -14.44 0.10
C LEU A 289 37.95 -15.26 1.39
N PRO A 290 39.08 -15.06 2.11
CA PRO A 290 39.44 -15.83 3.31
C PRO A 290 38.74 -15.36 4.60
N SER A 291 37.59 -14.70 4.47
CA SER A 291 36.93 -14.00 5.57
C SER A 291 36.42 -14.93 6.68
N ARG A 292 36.56 -14.49 7.93
CA ARG A 292 35.98 -15.14 9.11
C ARG A 292 34.45 -15.07 9.14
N PHE A 293 33.91 -13.97 8.64
CA PHE A 293 32.48 -13.72 8.49
C PHE A 293 32.23 -12.69 7.38
N GLU A 294 31.08 -12.79 6.73
CA GLU A 294 30.62 -11.89 5.67
C GLU A 294 29.11 -11.70 5.75
N GLY A 295 28.62 -10.58 5.20
CA GLY A 295 27.24 -10.53 4.73
C GLY A 295 27.14 -11.29 3.41
N VAL A 296 26.81 -10.56 2.34
CA VAL A 296 26.95 -11.03 0.96
C VAL A 296 27.98 -10.12 0.26
N PRO A 297 29.21 -10.59 0.03
CA PRO A 297 30.26 -9.76 -0.56
C PRO A 297 29.85 -9.27 -1.96
N LEU A 298 29.87 -7.96 -2.21
CA LEU A 298 29.56 -7.42 -3.54
C LEU A 298 30.55 -7.91 -4.60
N VAL A 299 31.83 -7.98 -4.24
CA VAL A 299 32.92 -8.50 -5.10
C VAL A 299 32.71 -9.95 -5.53
N MET A 300 32.02 -10.77 -4.72
CA MET A 300 31.61 -12.13 -5.09
C MET A 300 30.58 -12.09 -6.22
N VAL A 301 29.57 -11.23 -6.10
CA VAL A 301 28.53 -11.06 -7.12
C VAL A 301 29.13 -10.50 -8.42
N GLU A 302 30.02 -9.53 -8.32
CA GLU A 302 30.77 -8.94 -9.43
C GLU A 302 31.65 -9.96 -10.17
N ALA A 303 32.45 -10.75 -9.45
CA ALA A 303 33.31 -11.77 -10.04
C ALA A 303 32.53 -12.87 -10.76
N VAL A 304 31.44 -13.38 -10.15
CA VAL A 304 30.57 -14.35 -10.81
C VAL A 304 29.95 -13.75 -12.07
N LYS A 305 29.44 -12.52 -12.02
CA LYS A 305 28.86 -11.83 -13.19
C LYS A 305 29.86 -11.73 -14.34
N LEU A 306 31.15 -11.54 -14.05
CA LEU A 306 32.25 -11.51 -15.05
C LEU A 306 32.80 -12.88 -15.44
N GLY A 307 32.17 -13.97 -14.97
CA GLY A 307 32.53 -15.34 -15.34
C GLY A 307 33.81 -15.82 -14.66
N ARG A 308 34.10 -15.33 -13.45
CA ARG A 308 35.30 -15.68 -12.68
C ARG A 308 34.97 -16.60 -11.53
N VAL A 309 35.94 -17.46 -11.20
CA VAL A 309 35.85 -18.36 -10.04
C VAL A 309 35.99 -17.54 -8.76
N VAL A 310 35.19 -17.88 -7.75
CA VAL A 310 35.27 -17.25 -6.42
C VAL A 310 35.56 -18.33 -5.39
N PHE A 311 36.77 -18.36 -4.83
CA PHE A 311 37.08 -19.24 -3.71
C PHE A 311 36.83 -18.52 -2.38
N GLY A 312 35.81 -18.95 -1.63
CA GLY A 312 35.41 -18.31 -0.38
C GLY A 312 35.47 -19.25 0.82
N SER A 313 35.69 -18.70 2.01
CA SER A 313 35.50 -19.45 3.25
C SER A 313 34.07 -19.95 3.38
N ASP A 314 33.87 -21.12 3.99
CA ASP A 314 32.56 -21.76 4.17
C ASP A 314 31.74 -21.13 5.31
N VAL A 315 31.46 -19.83 5.16
CA VAL A 315 30.75 -19.00 6.14
C VAL A 315 29.67 -18.17 5.45
N ASP A 316 28.60 -17.89 6.19
CA ASP A 316 27.60 -16.85 5.90
C ASP A 316 27.09 -16.82 4.45
N GLY A 317 27.08 -15.64 3.80
CA GLY A 317 26.60 -15.49 2.43
C GLY A 317 27.42 -16.28 1.41
N MET A 318 28.71 -16.52 1.65
CA MET A 318 29.51 -17.39 0.77
C MET A 318 28.98 -18.82 0.81
N LYS A 319 28.66 -19.33 2.01
CA LYS A 319 28.04 -20.66 2.21
C LYS A 319 26.66 -20.77 1.56
N GLU A 320 25.87 -19.71 1.60
CA GLU A 320 24.52 -19.66 1.03
C GLU A 320 24.53 -19.66 -0.51
N PHE A 321 25.47 -18.92 -1.11
CA PHE A 321 25.43 -18.63 -2.55
C PHE A 321 26.42 -19.42 -3.39
N LEU A 322 27.65 -19.66 -2.91
CA LEU A 322 28.70 -20.33 -3.68
C LEU A 322 28.53 -21.86 -3.75
N PRO A 323 28.91 -22.48 -4.87
CA PRO A 323 28.90 -23.93 -4.99
C PRO A 323 29.90 -24.57 -4.00
N PRO A 324 29.64 -25.78 -3.47
CA PRO A 324 30.54 -26.44 -2.52
C PRO A 324 31.99 -26.58 -3.00
N GLN A 325 32.19 -26.74 -4.30
CA GLN A 325 33.51 -26.86 -4.95
C GLN A 325 34.34 -25.58 -4.88
N TRP A 326 33.69 -24.46 -4.56
CA TRP A 326 34.30 -23.14 -4.47
C TRP A 326 34.44 -22.67 -3.02
N ARG A 327 34.14 -23.54 -2.06
CA ARG A 327 34.19 -23.23 -0.63
C ARG A 327 35.28 -24.04 0.06
N PHE A 328 35.97 -23.40 1.02
CA PHE A 328 36.95 -24.05 1.90
C PHE A 328 36.62 -23.77 3.37
N PRO A 329 36.91 -24.69 4.33
CA PRO A 329 36.77 -24.43 5.75
C PRO A 329 37.53 -23.17 6.15
N ALA A 330 36.91 -22.31 6.97
CA ALA A 330 37.46 -21.00 7.29
C ALA A 330 38.89 -21.03 7.86
N ASP A 331 39.29 -22.12 8.51
CA ASP A 331 40.60 -22.29 9.14
C ASP A 331 41.59 -23.15 8.33
N ASP A 332 41.25 -23.51 7.08
CA ASP A 332 42.10 -24.32 6.19
C ASP A 332 42.54 -23.53 4.94
N PHE A 333 43.45 -22.57 5.15
CA PHE A 333 44.07 -21.82 4.06
C PHE A 333 44.93 -22.68 3.13
N PRO A 334 45.66 -23.72 3.58
CA PRO A 334 46.32 -24.66 2.70
C PRO A 334 45.38 -25.25 1.63
N GLN A 335 44.15 -25.61 2.01
CA GLN A 335 43.16 -26.08 1.04
C GLN A 335 42.76 -24.98 0.04
N ALA A 336 42.54 -23.75 0.50
CA ALA A 336 42.22 -22.62 -0.39
C ALA A 336 43.31 -22.39 -1.45
N ILE A 337 44.58 -22.44 -1.04
CA ILE A 337 45.74 -22.29 -1.94
C ILE A 337 45.81 -23.45 -2.94
N ALA A 338 45.56 -24.68 -2.49
CA ALA A 338 45.50 -25.84 -3.39
C ALA A 338 44.35 -25.74 -4.41
N MET A 339 43.19 -25.22 -4.00
CA MET A 339 42.06 -24.94 -4.90
C MET A 339 42.45 -23.93 -5.97
N MET A 340 43.09 -22.83 -5.58
CA MET A 340 43.62 -21.80 -6.49
C MET A 340 44.61 -22.38 -7.50
N ALA A 341 45.58 -23.17 -7.04
CA ALA A 341 46.57 -23.80 -7.91
C ALA A 341 45.94 -24.82 -8.90
N SER A 342 44.80 -25.42 -8.55
CA SER A 342 44.09 -26.38 -9.40
C SER A 342 43.14 -25.75 -10.42
N VAL A 343 42.99 -24.42 -10.45
CA VAL A 343 41.98 -23.77 -11.31
C VAL A 343 42.18 -24.09 -12.80
N ALA A 344 43.45 -24.15 -13.24
CA ALA A 344 43.81 -24.44 -14.63
C ALA A 344 43.56 -25.90 -15.02
N THR A 345 43.70 -26.85 -14.09
CA THR A 345 43.45 -28.28 -14.37
C THR A 345 41.97 -28.64 -14.32
N ARG A 346 41.12 -27.77 -13.74
CA ARG A 346 39.67 -27.95 -13.60
C ARG A 346 38.84 -27.04 -14.50
N GLN A 347 39.40 -26.54 -15.61
CA GLN A 347 38.72 -25.59 -16.50
C GLN A 347 37.30 -26.02 -16.93
N SER A 348 37.12 -27.27 -17.36
CA SER A 348 35.82 -27.78 -17.82
C SER A 348 34.77 -27.84 -16.70
N GLU A 349 35.18 -28.18 -15.49
CA GLU A 349 34.30 -28.20 -14.31
C GLU A 349 33.94 -26.76 -13.91
N ASN A 350 34.94 -25.88 -13.83
CA ASN A 350 34.74 -24.48 -13.49
C ASN A 350 33.86 -23.75 -14.51
N ALA A 351 33.99 -24.03 -15.81
CA ALA A 351 33.12 -23.44 -16.83
C ALA A 351 31.64 -23.77 -16.60
N ARG A 352 31.33 -25.04 -16.25
CA ARG A 352 29.95 -25.45 -15.91
C ARG A 352 29.46 -24.80 -14.63
N LEU A 353 30.30 -24.74 -13.60
CA LEU A 353 29.96 -24.11 -12.32
C LEU A 353 29.76 -22.60 -12.47
N ILE A 354 30.59 -21.93 -13.27
CA ILE A 354 30.45 -20.49 -13.59
C ILE A 354 29.08 -20.25 -14.21
N GLN A 355 28.73 -20.99 -15.27
CA GLN A 355 27.45 -20.81 -15.96
C GLN A 355 26.27 -21.00 -15.00
N ALA A 356 26.23 -22.12 -14.26
CA ALA A 356 25.16 -22.39 -13.31
C ALA A 356 25.06 -21.33 -12.19
N THR A 357 26.21 -20.85 -11.70
CA THR A 357 26.25 -19.82 -10.65
C THR A 357 25.83 -18.45 -11.18
N GLN A 358 26.20 -18.09 -12.41
CA GLN A 358 25.76 -16.87 -13.09
C GLN A 358 24.24 -16.83 -13.29
N GLU A 359 23.65 -17.95 -13.75
CA GLU A 359 22.20 -18.09 -13.91
C GLU A 359 21.50 -17.89 -12.55
N LYS A 360 21.97 -18.56 -11.50
CA LYS A 360 21.47 -18.39 -10.12
C LYS A 360 21.60 -16.94 -9.65
N PHE A 361 22.74 -16.31 -9.83
CA PHE A 361 23.02 -14.95 -9.33
C PHE A 361 22.19 -13.91 -10.08
N THR A 362 21.94 -14.09 -11.38
CA THR A 362 21.11 -13.18 -12.19
C THR A 362 19.65 -13.16 -11.70
N GLN A 363 19.15 -14.29 -11.21
CA GLN A 363 17.80 -14.40 -10.66
C GLN A 363 17.69 -13.79 -9.24
N ILE A 364 18.73 -13.95 -8.42
CA ILE A 364 18.71 -13.53 -7.01
C ILE A 364 19.15 -12.06 -6.84
N PHE A 365 20.29 -11.68 -7.41
CA PHE A 365 20.91 -10.36 -7.25
C PHE A 365 20.46 -9.40 -8.36
N ASN A 366 19.15 -9.35 -8.58
CA ASN A 366 18.51 -8.58 -9.64
C ASN A 366 18.13 -7.17 -9.15
N PRO A 367 18.57 -6.09 -9.82
CA PRO A 367 18.27 -4.71 -9.40
C PRO A 367 16.77 -4.41 -9.27
N GLN A 368 15.96 -4.81 -10.25
CA GLN A 368 14.53 -4.53 -10.26
C GLN A 368 13.80 -5.25 -9.13
N LEU A 369 14.13 -6.53 -8.89
CA LEU A 369 13.52 -7.30 -7.80
C LEU A 369 13.93 -6.76 -6.43
N SER A 370 15.21 -6.44 -6.23
CA SER A 370 15.69 -5.88 -4.97
C SER A 370 15.07 -4.51 -4.67
N SER A 371 14.93 -3.65 -5.68
CA SER A 371 14.31 -2.34 -5.51
C SER A 371 12.80 -2.43 -5.26
N ALA A 372 12.10 -3.34 -5.93
CA ALA A 372 10.70 -3.63 -5.63
C ALA A 372 10.53 -4.15 -4.18
N ALA A 373 11.38 -5.08 -3.75
CA ALA A 373 11.39 -5.60 -2.38
C ALA A 373 11.69 -4.48 -1.37
N PHE A 374 12.61 -3.56 -1.69
CA PHE A 374 12.95 -2.41 -0.87
C PHE A 374 11.79 -1.42 -0.75
N ASN A 375 11.13 -1.08 -1.87
CA ASN A 375 9.95 -0.21 -1.88
C ASN A 375 8.82 -0.81 -1.02
N VAL A 376 8.53 -2.12 -1.18
CA VAL A 376 7.57 -2.84 -0.33
C VAL A 376 8.02 -2.86 1.14
N ALA A 377 9.33 -2.97 1.39
CA ALA A 377 9.89 -2.92 2.75
C ALA A 377 9.62 -1.56 3.41
N LEU A 378 9.85 -0.47 2.67
CA LEU A 378 9.56 0.91 3.07
C LEU A 378 8.05 1.19 3.19
N GLY A 379 7.20 0.37 2.58
CA GLY A 379 5.76 0.60 2.51
C GLY A 379 5.36 1.55 1.37
N ILE A 380 6.28 1.78 0.44
CA ILE A 380 6.04 2.45 -0.84
C ILE A 380 5.30 1.45 -1.73
N ASN A 381 4.21 1.88 -2.38
CA ASN A 381 3.37 1.05 -3.24
C ASN A 381 2.76 -0.21 -2.59
N GLN A 382 2.50 -0.22 -1.27
CA GLN A 382 1.62 -1.25 -0.73
C GLN A 382 0.23 -1.07 -1.33
N VAL A 383 -0.17 -2.02 -2.18
CA VAL A 383 -1.55 -2.09 -2.66
C VAL A 383 -2.44 -2.22 -1.41
N PRO A 384 -3.39 -1.29 -1.20
CA PRO A 384 -4.15 -1.26 0.03
C PRO A 384 -4.96 -2.55 0.19
N LYS A 385 -4.86 -3.20 1.35
CA LYS A 385 -5.80 -4.26 1.75
C LYS A 385 -7.11 -3.59 2.19
N ILE A 386 -8.14 -3.66 1.35
CA ILE A 386 -9.41 -2.93 1.51
C ILE A 386 -10.51 -3.90 1.94
N LEU A 387 -11.16 -3.59 3.07
CA LEU A 387 -12.39 -4.25 3.51
C LEU A 387 -13.61 -3.38 3.15
N LEU A 388 -14.51 -3.90 2.34
CA LEU A 388 -15.74 -3.23 1.92
C LEU A 388 -16.94 -3.79 2.69
N ASP A 389 -17.72 -2.92 3.33
CA ASP A 389 -18.91 -3.31 4.09
C ASP A 389 -20.11 -3.56 3.18
N CYS A 390 -20.27 -4.82 2.80
CA CYS A 390 -21.32 -5.30 1.91
C CYS A 390 -22.45 -6.01 2.69
N ARG A 391 -22.55 -5.83 4.01
CA ARG A 391 -23.52 -6.55 4.87
C ARG A 391 -24.99 -6.27 4.53
N LEU A 392 -25.29 -5.21 3.79
CA LEU A 392 -26.64 -4.88 3.32
C LEU A 392 -26.95 -5.40 1.92
N MET A 393 -26.03 -6.17 1.30
CA MET A 393 -26.30 -6.85 0.04
C MET A 393 -27.24 -8.03 0.27
N THR A 394 -28.34 -8.07 -0.50
CA THR A 394 -29.42 -9.05 -0.33
C THR A 394 -29.77 -9.72 -1.65
N ALA A 395 -30.32 -10.94 -1.60
CA ALA A 395 -30.73 -11.67 -2.82
C ALA A 395 -31.86 -10.98 -3.60
N ARG A 396 -32.72 -10.23 -2.91
CA ARG A 396 -33.64 -9.26 -3.53
C ARG A 396 -33.02 -7.88 -3.37
N PRO A 397 -32.40 -7.30 -4.41
CA PRO A 397 -31.56 -6.12 -4.26
C PRO A 397 -32.41 -4.88 -3.94
N THR A 398 -32.05 -4.19 -2.86
CA THR A 398 -32.53 -2.83 -2.52
C THR A 398 -31.64 -1.77 -3.18
N GLY A 399 -31.99 -0.48 -3.09
CA GLY A 399 -31.13 0.61 -3.59
C GLY A 399 -29.71 0.58 -3.00
N ILE A 400 -29.58 0.38 -1.69
CA ILE A 400 -28.27 0.27 -1.02
C ILE A 400 -27.54 -1.02 -1.45
N SER A 401 -28.27 -2.12 -1.67
CA SER A 401 -27.68 -3.37 -2.21
C SER A 401 -27.08 -3.13 -3.60
N ARG A 402 -27.85 -2.51 -4.51
CA ARG A 402 -27.38 -2.20 -5.87
C ARG A 402 -26.19 -1.23 -5.86
N TYR A 403 -26.24 -0.22 -4.99
CA TYR A 403 -25.12 0.71 -4.78
C TYR A 403 -23.85 -0.03 -4.33
N SER A 404 -24.00 -0.92 -3.33
CA SER A 404 -22.89 -1.72 -2.79
C SER A 404 -22.29 -2.63 -3.87
N GLU A 405 -23.12 -3.24 -4.72
CA GLU A 405 -22.67 -4.07 -5.85
C GLU A 405 -21.86 -3.28 -6.87
N LYS A 406 -22.32 -2.08 -7.26
CA LYS A 406 -21.60 -1.22 -8.20
C LYS A 406 -20.27 -0.72 -7.63
N PHE A 407 -20.26 -0.31 -6.36
CA PHE A 407 -19.03 0.11 -5.69
C PHE A 407 -18.05 -1.06 -5.53
N LEU A 408 -18.52 -2.24 -5.11
CA LEU A 408 -17.70 -3.44 -5.00
C LEU A 408 -17.02 -3.77 -6.34
N ALA A 409 -17.78 -3.78 -7.43
CA ALA A 409 -17.23 -4.01 -8.77
C ALA A 409 -16.14 -3.00 -9.14
N TYR A 410 -16.40 -1.71 -8.88
CA TYR A 410 -15.43 -0.64 -9.12
C TYR A 410 -14.12 -0.82 -8.32
N TYR A 411 -14.20 -1.13 -7.02
CA TYR A 411 -13.00 -1.35 -6.20
C TYR A 411 -12.22 -2.59 -6.64
N ILE A 412 -12.91 -3.67 -7.05
CA ILE A 412 -12.25 -4.87 -7.60
C ILE A 412 -11.51 -4.53 -8.89
N GLU A 413 -12.13 -3.78 -9.80
CA GLU A 413 -11.52 -3.33 -11.05
C GLU A 413 -10.28 -2.46 -10.80
N LYS A 414 -10.37 -1.53 -9.84
CA LYS A 414 -9.30 -0.55 -9.56
C LYS A 414 -8.12 -1.14 -8.76
N TYR A 415 -8.37 -2.00 -7.78
CA TYR A 415 -7.33 -2.47 -6.83
C TYR A 415 -6.99 -3.96 -6.96
N GLY A 416 -7.73 -4.70 -7.78
CA GLY A 416 -7.57 -6.14 -7.96
C GLY A 416 -8.31 -6.95 -6.90
N ALA A 417 -8.84 -8.11 -7.31
CA ALA A 417 -9.66 -8.99 -6.47
C ALA A 417 -8.93 -9.53 -5.22
N ASP A 418 -7.60 -9.66 -5.27
CA ASP A 418 -6.79 -10.15 -4.15
C ASP A 418 -6.64 -9.13 -3.01
N ASN A 419 -6.77 -7.84 -3.33
CA ASN A 419 -6.60 -6.74 -2.38
C ASN A 419 -7.92 -6.25 -1.78
N VAL A 420 -9.05 -6.68 -2.35
CA VAL A 420 -10.39 -6.31 -1.92
C VAL A 420 -11.06 -7.49 -1.23
N THR A 421 -11.62 -7.25 -0.05
CA THR A 421 -12.45 -8.22 0.67
C THR A 421 -13.85 -7.65 0.88
N ALA A 422 -14.87 -8.41 0.49
CA ALA A 422 -16.27 -8.10 0.77
C ALA A 422 -16.68 -8.66 2.14
N LEU A 423 -17.09 -7.79 3.06
CA LEU A 423 -17.67 -8.15 4.34
C LEU A 423 -19.16 -8.42 4.19
N LEU A 424 -19.61 -9.64 4.48
CA LEU A 424 -20.98 -10.10 4.24
C LEU A 424 -21.58 -10.70 5.52
N ASN A 425 -22.91 -10.76 5.59
CA ASN A 425 -23.59 -11.57 6.61
C ASN A 425 -23.86 -13.01 6.13
N GLU A 426 -23.89 -13.24 4.81
CA GLU A 426 -24.07 -14.54 4.18
C GLU A 426 -23.16 -14.63 2.94
N ALA A 427 -22.58 -15.81 2.67
CA ALA A 427 -21.70 -16.01 1.51
C ALA A 427 -22.47 -15.89 0.19
N ARG A 428 -21.84 -15.30 -0.82
CA ARG A 428 -22.44 -14.95 -2.11
C ARG A 428 -21.56 -15.48 -3.25
N PRO A 429 -21.97 -16.52 -4.00
CA PRO A 429 -21.11 -17.13 -5.03
C PRO A 429 -20.86 -16.21 -6.23
N ASP A 430 -21.68 -15.17 -6.41
CA ASP A 430 -21.57 -14.16 -7.46
C ASP A 430 -20.44 -13.13 -7.24
N ILE A 431 -19.81 -13.12 -6.06
CA ILE A 431 -18.75 -12.15 -5.73
C ILE A 431 -17.37 -12.75 -6.01
N ALA A 432 -16.65 -12.14 -6.95
CA ALA A 432 -15.36 -12.61 -7.47
C ALA A 432 -14.12 -12.24 -6.61
N CYS A 433 -14.28 -11.51 -5.50
CA CYS A 433 -13.18 -11.18 -4.59
C CYS A 433 -13.22 -12.04 -3.32
N ARG A 434 -12.22 -11.86 -2.44
CA ARG A 434 -12.25 -12.50 -1.12
C ARG A 434 -13.52 -12.12 -0.36
N GLN A 435 -14.11 -13.07 0.34
CA GLN A 435 -15.30 -12.85 1.16
C GLN A 435 -15.00 -13.11 2.63
N GLN A 436 -15.51 -12.24 3.49
CA GLN A 436 -15.47 -12.43 4.94
C GLN A 436 -16.89 -12.39 5.49
N VAL A 437 -17.37 -13.55 5.93
CA VAL A 437 -18.73 -13.69 6.49
C VAL A 437 -18.68 -13.49 8.00
N ILE A 438 -19.58 -12.64 8.54
CA ILE A 438 -19.64 -12.32 9.96
C ILE A 438 -21.08 -12.33 10.48
N ALA A 439 -21.26 -12.73 11.74
CA ALA A 439 -22.57 -12.68 12.43
C ALA A 439 -22.98 -11.27 12.89
N LEU A 440 -22.04 -10.31 12.90
CA LEU A 440 -22.29 -8.93 13.35
C LEU A 440 -23.10 -8.17 12.30
N LYS A 441 -24.38 -7.98 12.58
CA LYS A 441 -25.34 -7.22 11.77
C LYS A 441 -25.12 -5.70 11.86
N ALA A 442 -25.23 -5.00 10.73
CA ALA A 442 -25.28 -3.54 10.68
C ALA A 442 -26.49 -2.99 11.43
N PHE A 443 -26.42 -1.73 11.89
CA PHE A 443 -27.47 -1.03 12.65
C PHE A 443 -27.89 -1.68 13.98
N ASN A 444 -27.23 -2.73 14.44
CA ASN A 444 -27.42 -3.30 15.79
C ASN A 444 -26.36 -2.73 16.74
N LEU A 445 -26.79 -2.07 17.82
CA LEU A 445 -25.91 -1.35 18.74
C LEU A 445 -24.85 -2.24 19.38
N LEU A 446 -25.22 -3.43 19.86
CA LEU A 446 -24.27 -4.37 20.46
C LEU A 446 -23.24 -4.85 19.45
N HIS A 447 -23.67 -5.12 18.21
CA HIS A 447 -22.77 -5.53 17.14
C HIS A 447 -21.86 -4.39 16.71
N TRP A 448 -22.38 -3.17 16.58
CA TRP A 448 -21.63 -1.97 16.26
C TRP A 448 -20.55 -1.67 17.32
N MET A 449 -20.87 -1.82 18.61
CA MET A 449 -19.89 -1.67 19.69
C MET A 449 -18.78 -2.72 19.62
N ARG A 450 -19.09 -3.97 19.24
CA ARG A 450 -18.13 -5.07 19.11
C ARG A 450 -17.30 -4.99 17.82
N PHE A 451 -17.84 -4.36 16.78
CA PHE A 451 -17.26 -4.39 15.43
C PHE A 451 -15.87 -3.76 15.36
N SER A 452 -15.63 -2.61 15.99
CA SER A 452 -14.29 -2.00 16.05
C SER A 452 -13.25 -2.92 16.71
N GLY A 453 -13.65 -3.71 17.70
CA GLY A 453 -12.77 -4.67 18.37
C GLY A 453 -12.42 -5.87 17.51
N TRP A 454 -13.39 -6.37 16.75
CA TRP A 454 -13.17 -7.41 15.74
C TRP A 454 -12.27 -6.92 14.60
N LEU A 455 -12.53 -5.72 14.08
CA LEU A 455 -11.77 -5.14 12.96
C LEU A 455 -10.30 -4.92 13.34
N LYS A 456 -10.02 -4.57 14.59
CA LYS A 456 -8.64 -4.42 15.12
C LYS A 456 -7.82 -5.72 15.05
N GLN A 457 -8.47 -6.88 14.99
CA GLN A 457 -7.80 -8.19 14.90
C GLN A 457 -7.56 -8.63 13.45
N GLN A 458 -7.96 -7.81 12.47
CA GLN A 458 -7.81 -8.11 11.05
C GLN A 458 -6.60 -7.36 10.46
N ASP A 459 -6.07 -7.89 9.37
CA ASP A 459 -4.95 -7.29 8.61
C ASP A 459 -5.47 -6.53 7.38
N TYR A 460 -6.15 -5.42 7.64
CA TYR A 460 -6.62 -4.48 6.61
C TYR A 460 -5.99 -3.10 6.83
N THR A 461 -5.85 -2.36 5.73
CA THR A 461 -5.38 -0.97 5.75
C THR A 461 -6.54 0.02 5.66
N HIS A 462 -7.65 -0.41 5.03
CA HIS A 462 -8.82 0.42 4.79
C HIS A 462 -10.11 -0.35 5.10
N TYR A 463 -11.09 0.35 5.67
CA TYR A 463 -12.46 -0.12 5.86
C TYR A 463 -13.43 0.90 5.28
N ILE A 464 -14.26 0.48 4.33
CA ILE A 464 -15.20 1.38 3.63
C ILE A 464 -16.60 0.84 3.81
N SER A 465 -17.46 1.59 4.50
CA SER A 465 -18.85 1.25 4.68
C SER A 465 -19.74 1.91 3.65
N PHE A 466 -20.50 1.11 2.90
CA PHE A 466 -21.52 1.61 1.98
C PHE A 466 -22.83 2.02 2.68
N HIS A 467 -22.79 2.14 4.01
CA HIS A 467 -23.89 2.65 4.82
C HIS A 467 -23.36 3.41 6.04
N TYR A 468 -24.23 4.19 6.70
CA TYR A 468 -23.83 5.08 7.80
C TYR A 468 -23.70 4.38 9.17
N SER A 469 -23.58 3.04 9.18
CA SER A 469 -23.35 2.21 10.38
C SER A 469 -21.90 1.69 10.40
N GLY A 470 -20.96 2.63 10.49
CA GLY A 470 -19.51 2.38 10.48
C GLY A 470 -18.95 1.97 11.84
N LEU A 471 -17.88 2.63 12.28
CA LEU A 471 -17.14 2.28 13.50
C LEU A 471 -17.67 3.01 14.74
N MET A 472 -17.62 2.38 15.92
CA MET A 472 -17.86 3.08 17.18
C MET A 472 -16.64 3.88 17.63
N ARG A 473 -15.44 3.34 17.37
CA ARG A 473 -14.15 3.92 17.72
C ARG A 473 -13.18 3.77 16.55
N PRO A 474 -12.29 4.75 16.30
CA PRO A 474 -11.24 4.60 15.31
C PRO A 474 -10.35 3.40 15.63
N VAL A 475 -9.90 2.69 14.60
CA VAL A 475 -8.98 1.55 14.75
C VAL A 475 -7.61 1.98 14.25
N LYS A 476 -6.62 1.98 15.15
CA LYS A 476 -5.25 2.43 14.81
C LYS A 476 -4.69 1.63 13.65
N GLY A 477 -4.24 2.31 12.60
CA GLY A 477 -3.66 1.70 11.40
C GLY A 477 -4.67 1.38 10.30
N ILE A 478 -5.98 1.61 10.53
CA ILE A 478 -7.03 1.40 9.53
C ILE A 478 -7.72 2.72 9.24
N LYS A 479 -7.63 3.19 8.00
CA LYS A 479 -8.43 4.33 7.53
C LYS A 479 -9.86 3.88 7.25
N SER A 480 -10.83 4.69 7.65
CA SER A 480 -12.25 4.34 7.62
C SER A 480 -13.10 5.36 6.88
N ALA A 481 -14.01 4.86 6.03
CA ALA A 481 -14.98 5.68 5.33
C ALA A 481 -16.41 5.18 5.57
N VAL A 482 -17.38 6.08 5.59
CA VAL A 482 -18.82 5.75 5.67
C VAL A 482 -19.62 6.52 4.63
N THR A 483 -20.65 5.87 4.08
CA THR A 483 -21.56 6.49 3.11
C THR A 483 -22.91 6.79 3.75
N VAL A 484 -23.33 8.04 3.65
CA VAL A 484 -24.63 8.53 4.09
C VAL A 484 -25.55 8.64 2.87
N HIS A 485 -26.58 7.80 2.84
CA HIS A 485 -27.62 7.81 1.81
C HIS A 485 -28.68 8.87 2.12
N ASP A 486 -29.15 8.88 3.36
CA ASP A 486 -30.17 9.81 3.86
C ASP A 486 -30.09 9.95 5.38
N LEU A 487 -30.82 10.91 5.93
CA LEU A 487 -31.02 11.09 7.37
C LEU A 487 -32.52 11.07 7.72
N MET A 488 -33.29 10.16 7.10
CA MET A 488 -34.75 10.10 7.23
C MET A 488 -35.22 10.00 8.68
N PHE A 489 -34.49 9.29 9.54
CA PHE A 489 -34.81 9.14 10.96
C PHE A 489 -34.75 10.46 11.75
N GLU A 490 -34.06 11.48 11.23
CA GLU A 490 -34.01 12.84 11.79
C GLU A 490 -35.14 13.72 11.26
N LEU A 491 -35.35 13.67 9.95
CA LEU A 491 -36.10 14.66 9.17
C LEU A 491 -37.55 14.26 8.90
N VAL A 492 -37.88 12.97 8.87
CA VAL A 492 -39.24 12.48 8.64
C VAL A 492 -40.00 12.36 9.98
N PRO A 493 -41.05 13.15 10.23
CA PRO A 493 -41.74 13.17 11.53
C PRO A 493 -42.38 11.83 11.94
N GLU A 494 -42.80 11.04 10.96
CA GLU A 494 -43.50 9.76 11.13
C GLU A 494 -42.61 8.53 10.86
N PHE A 495 -41.28 8.71 10.84
CA PHE A 495 -40.36 7.60 10.59
C PHE A 495 -40.52 6.46 11.61
N PHE A 496 -40.80 6.80 12.87
CA PHE A 496 -41.12 5.86 13.94
C PHE A 496 -42.59 5.99 14.35
N SER A 497 -43.30 4.86 14.42
CA SER A 497 -44.68 4.83 14.89
C SER A 497 -44.76 4.95 16.43
N GLY A 498 -45.44 5.98 16.94
CA GLY A 498 -45.65 6.21 18.37
C GLY A 498 -44.54 7.03 19.05
N TRP A 499 -44.93 7.85 20.04
CA TRP A 499 -44.06 8.86 20.66
C TRP A 499 -42.82 8.27 21.36
N LEU A 500 -42.97 7.14 22.06
CA LEU A 500 -41.88 6.50 22.79
C LEU A 500 -40.85 5.86 21.84
N LYS A 501 -41.31 5.17 20.79
CA LYS A 501 -40.45 4.62 19.74
C LYS A 501 -39.75 5.72 18.96
N LYS A 502 -40.42 6.85 18.73
CA LYS A 502 -39.83 8.05 18.12
C LYS A 502 -38.69 8.61 18.97
N LEU A 503 -38.89 8.77 20.28
CA LEU A 503 -37.84 9.32 21.14
C LEU A 503 -36.64 8.37 21.27
N ILE A 504 -36.89 7.08 21.55
CA ILE A 504 -35.83 6.08 21.75
C ILE A 504 -35.12 5.77 20.43
N GLY A 505 -35.87 5.52 19.36
CA GLY A 505 -35.33 5.23 18.03
C GLY A 505 -34.50 6.39 17.48
N LYS A 506 -34.99 7.63 17.61
CA LYS A 506 -34.23 8.81 17.18
C LYS A 506 -32.92 8.95 17.94
N ARG A 507 -32.92 8.80 19.28
CA ARG A 507 -31.69 8.84 20.09
C ARG A 507 -30.73 7.71 19.72
N TYR A 508 -31.25 6.51 19.47
CA TYR A 508 -30.48 5.35 19.05
C TYR A 508 -29.73 5.59 17.74
N PHE A 509 -30.45 5.98 16.67
CA PHE A 509 -29.82 6.23 15.37
C PHE A 509 -28.92 7.46 15.41
N ARG A 510 -29.32 8.53 16.11
CA ARG A 510 -28.48 9.73 16.26
C ARG A 510 -27.14 9.40 16.90
N LEU A 511 -27.12 8.55 17.93
CA LEU A 511 -25.88 8.11 18.57
C LEU A 511 -25.04 7.28 17.60
N LEU A 512 -25.62 6.24 16.99
CA LEU A 512 -24.90 5.30 16.12
C LEU A 512 -24.35 6.01 14.88
N VAL A 513 -25.20 6.76 14.18
CA VAL A 513 -24.86 7.47 12.93
C VAL A 513 -23.92 8.62 13.21
N GLY A 514 -24.24 9.48 14.18
CA GLY A 514 -23.39 10.61 14.55
C GLY A 514 -22.01 10.18 14.98
N LYS A 515 -21.90 9.12 15.80
CA LYS A 515 -20.61 8.58 16.21
C LYS A 515 -19.86 7.92 15.06
N SER A 516 -20.54 7.14 14.21
CA SER A 516 -19.93 6.49 13.04
C SER A 516 -19.30 7.51 12.09
N MET A 517 -20.00 8.60 11.79
CA MET A 517 -19.46 9.69 10.97
C MET A 517 -18.29 10.39 11.66
N ALA A 518 -18.44 10.75 12.94
CA ALA A 518 -17.40 11.47 13.69
C ALA A 518 -16.11 10.67 13.91
N THR A 519 -16.16 9.34 13.82
CA THR A 519 -14.98 8.48 13.95
C THR A 519 -14.40 8.01 12.63
N SER A 520 -15.04 8.34 11.51
CA SER A 520 -14.55 7.99 10.18
C SER A 520 -13.58 9.05 9.68
N ASP A 521 -12.54 8.63 8.98
CA ASP A 521 -11.57 9.53 8.34
C ASP A 521 -12.16 10.21 7.10
N LEU A 522 -13.17 9.58 6.49
CA LEU A 522 -13.90 10.10 5.33
C LEU A 522 -15.41 9.85 5.47
N VAL A 523 -16.21 10.88 5.21
CA VAL A 523 -17.68 10.76 5.12
C VAL A 523 -18.10 11.07 3.69
N LEU A 524 -18.85 10.15 3.09
CA LEU A 524 -19.38 10.26 1.74
C LEU A 524 -20.89 10.52 1.82
N SER A 525 -21.39 11.36 0.91
CA SER A 525 -22.82 11.62 0.73
C SER A 525 -23.21 11.37 -0.71
N VAL A 526 -24.37 10.75 -0.92
CA VAL A 526 -24.88 10.42 -2.25
C VAL A 526 -25.35 11.63 -3.06
N SER A 527 -25.65 12.75 -2.39
CA SER A 527 -26.17 13.98 -3.02
C SER A 527 -25.67 15.24 -2.31
N ALA A 528 -25.85 16.39 -2.95
CA ALA A 528 -25.57 17.68 -2.30
C ALA A 528 -26.54 17.95 -1.15
N THR A 529 -27.78 17.48 -1.26
CA THR A 529 -28.82 17.53 -0.23
C THR A 529 -28.38 16.76 1.01
N THR A 530 -27.99 15.49 0.86
CA THR A 530 -27.53 14.68 2.00
C THR A 530 -26.26 15.27 2.64
N ARG A 531 -25.34 15.84 1.86
CA ARG A 531 -24.19 16.59 2.42
C ARG A 531 -24.64 17.77 3.27
N ASN A 532 -25.59 18.56 2.77
CA ASN A 532 -26.11 19.72 3.50
C ASN A 532 -26.84 19.29 4.79
N ASP A 533 -27.57 18.17 4.75
CA ASP A 533 -28.22 17.60 5.93
C ASP A 533 -27.20 17.13 6.97
N VAL A 534 -26.13 16.44 6.54
CA VAL A 534 -25.02 16.02 7.42
C VAL A 534 -24.38 17.24 8.10
N LYS A 535 -24.13 18.31 7.32
CA LYS A 535 -23.57 19.56 7.86
C LYS A 535 -24.51 20.26 8.83
N ALA A 536 -25.80 20.37 8.49
CA ALA A 536 -26.80 21.06 9.31
C ALA A 536 -27.07 20.32 10.63
N LEU A 537 -27.19 18.99 10.59
CA LEU A 537 -27.61 18.18 11.75
C LEU A 537 -26.44 17.73 12.63
N TYR A 538 -25.28 17.45 12.04
CA TYR A 538 -24.13 16.87 12.75
C TYR A 538 -22.89 17.77 12.77
N ARG A 539 -22.89 18.90 12.03
CA ARG A 539 -21.74 19.81 11.91
C ARG A 539 -20.47 19.12 11.42
N LEU A 540 -20.64 18.14 10.53
CA LEU A 540 -19.57 17.42 9.85
C LEU A 540 -19.61 17.77 8.37
N ASP A 541 -18.44 17.78 7.73
CA ASP A 541 -18.35 17.87 6.28
C ASP A 541 -18.35 16.47 5.65
N SER A 542 -18.86 16.37 4.43
CA SER A 542 -18.83 15.14 3.63
C SER A 542 -18.60 15.44 2.15
N ALA A 543 -17.97 14.49 1.46
CA ALA A 543 -17.72 14.57 0.03
C ALA A 543 -18.90 13.98 -0.75
N VAL A 544 -19.29 14.61 -1.87
CA VAL A 544 -20.41 14.13 -2.69
C VAL A 544 -19.90 13.16 -3.76
N THR A 545 -20.34 11.91 -3.70
CA THR A 545 -20.02 10.89 -4.72
C THR A 545 -21.02 10.94 -5.88
N GLY A 546 -22.31 11.04 -5.56
CA GLY A 546 -23.39 10.81 -6.53
C GLY A 546 -23.86 9.36 -6.55
N GLU A 547 -24.94 9.13 -7.31
CA GLU A 547 -25.39 7.80 -7.73
C GLU A 547 -25.52 7.76 -9.25
N GLY A 548 -25.62 6.54 -9.81
CA GLY A 548 -25.82 6.31 -11.24
C GLY A 548 -27.12 5.56 -11.53
N LEU A 549 -27.53 5.57 -12.80
CA LEU A 549 -28.67 4.79 -13.29
C LEU A 549 -28.43 3.29 -13.09
N PHE A 550 -29.34 2.61 -12.38
CA PHE A 550 -29.33 1.15 -12.23
C PHE A 550 -30.15 0.44 -13.29
N LEU A 551 -31.23 1.06 -13.74
CA LEU A 551 -32.23 0.46 -14.61
C LEU A 551 -31.78 0.55 -16.08
N THR A 552 -31.16 -0.52 -16.59
CA THR A 552 -30.63 -0.59 -17.97
C THR A 552 -31.18 -1.78 -18.77
N ALA A 553 -32.25 -2.40 -18.29
CA ALA A 553 -32.87 -3.57 -18.92
C ALA A 553 -33.62 -3.19 -20.21
N GLN A 554 -33.86 -4.16 -21.10
CA GLN A 554 -34.72 -3.97 -22.26
C GLN A 554 -36.20 -4.05 -21.84
N PRO A 555 -37.11 -3.27 -22.46
CA PRO A 555 -38.52 -3.26 -22.08
C PRO A 555 -39.22 -4.61 -22.34
N ASP A 556 -39.95 -5.11 -21.34
CA ASP A 556 -40.96 -6.16 -21.51
C ASP A 556 -42.35 -5.53 -21.65
N SER A 557 -42.74 -5.16 -22.87
CA SER A 557 -44.04 -4.53 -23.15
C SER A 557 -45.24 -5.46 -22.92
N ALA A 558 -45.05 -6.76 -22.67
CA ALA A 558 -46.16 -7.67 -22.36
C ALA A 558 -46.89 -7.25 -21.07
N ILE A 559 -46.20 -6.55 -20.15
CA ILE A 559 -46.80 -6.00 -18.93
C ILE A 559 -47.93 -5.00 -19.22
N ILE A 560 -47.83 -4.24 -20.31
CA ILE A 560 -48.82 -3.21 -20.68
C ILE A 560 -50.16 -3.89 -20.98
N SER A 561 -50.14 -4.92 -21.84
CA SER A 561 -51.33 -5.72 -22.16
C SER A 561 -51.82 -6.52 -20.96
N LYS A 562 -50.92 -7.10 -20.17
CA LYS A 562 -51.26 -7.87 -18.96
C LYS A 562 -52.04 -7.06 -17.93
N LEU A 563 -51.71 -5.77 -17.80
CA LEU A 563 -52.38 -4.85 -16.88
C LEU A 563 -53.55 -4.08 -17.53
N GLY A 564 -53.87 -4.35 -18.80
CA GLY A 564 -54.94 -3.65 -19.52
C GLY A 564 -54.69 -2.16 -19.74
N LEU A 565 -53.42 -1.76 -19.82
CA LEU A 565 -53.00 -0.36 -19.93
C LEU A 565 -53.02 0.13 -21.38
N ARG A 566 -53.40 1.40 -21.58
CA ARG A 566 -53.26 2.11 -22.86
C ARG A 566 -51.97 2.94 -22.86
N ASP A 567 -51.35 3.10 -24.03
CA ASP A 567 -50.19 3.99 -24.19
C ASP A 567 -50.53 5.42 -23.76
N LYS A 568 -49.70 6.01 -22.90
CA LYS A 568 -49.92 7.32 -22.25
C LYS A 568 -51.29 7.44 -21.54
N GLY A 569 -51.90 6.30 -21.19
CA GLY A 569 -53.21 6.16 -20.55
C GLY A 569 -53.15 6.01 -19.02
N TYR A 570 -51.97 6.14 -18.41
CA TYR A 570 -51.81 5.99 -16.96
C TYR A 570 -50.72 6.90 -16.38
N LEU A 571 -50.88 7.19 -15.09
CA LEU A 571 -49.86 7.79 -14.22
C LEU A 571 -49.05 6.67 -13.57
N LEU A 572 -47.74 6.87 -13.41
CA LEU A 572 -46.85 5.88 -12.79
C LEU A 572 -46.25 6.40 -11.49
N TYR A 573 -46.18 5.54 -10.49
CA TYR A 573 -45.38 5.72 -9.29
C TYR A 573 -44.60 4.43 -8.99
N THR A 574 -43.39 4.56 -8.47
CA THR A 574 -42.57 3.43 -7.98
C THR A 574 -41.97 3.76 -6.62
N GLY A 575 -42.03 2.79 -5.71
CA GLY A 575 -41.49 2.91 -4.36
C GLY A 575 -42.27 2.07 -3.36
N ASN A 576 -41.80 2.01 -2.12
CA ASN A 576 -42.51 1.31 -1.05
C ASN A 576 -43.61 2.19 -0.42
N ASN A 577 -44.52 1.56 0.33
CA ASN A 577 -45.54 2.28 1.09
C ASN A 577 -44.96 2.76 2.43
N ARG A 578 -44.43 3.98 2.45
CA ARG A 578 -43.90 4.63 3.66
C ARG A 578 -44.47 6.04 3.78
N PRO A 579 -44.68 6.58 5.00
CA PRO A 579 -45.33 7.88 5.18
C PRO A 579 -44.69 9.03 4.39
N HIS A 580 -43.36 9.09 4.38
CA HIS A 580 -42.61 10.11 3.63
C HIS A 580 -42.78 10.03 2.11
N LYS A 581 -43.25 8.92 1.54
CA LYS A 581 -43.53 8.83 0.10
C LYS A 581 -44.84 9.52 -0.29
N ASN A 582 -45.65 9.93 0.70
CA ASN A 582 -46.84 10.76 0.52
C ASN A 582 -47.87 10.21 -0.50
N ILE A 583 -48.04 8.89 -0.55
CA ILE A 583 -48.95 8.23 -1.50
C ILE A 583 -50.39 8.72 -1.37
N ASN A 584 -50.83 9.05 -0.16
CA ASN A 584 -52.16 9.56 0.10
C ASN A 584 -52.47 10.84 -0.68
N ALA A 585 -51.48 11.74 -0.84
CA ALA A 585 -51.67 12.95 -1.63
C ALA A 585 -51.88 12.64 -3.12
N LEU A 586 -51.15 11.65 -3.65
CA LEU A 586 -51.30 11.18 -5.03
C LEU A 586 -52.65 10.47 -5.26
N LEU A 587 -53.05 9.59 -4.34
CA LEU A 587 -54.35 8.90 -4.42
C LEU A 587 -55.52 9.89 -4.40
N ALA A 588 -55.45 10.91 -3.54
CA ALA A 588 -56.45 11.97 -3.50
C ALA A 588 -56.48 12.75 -4.82
N ALA A 589 -55.31 13.09 -5.39
CA ALA A 589 -55.24 13.90 -6.61
C ALA A 589 -55.73 13.11 -7.83
N PHE A 590 -55.40 11.81 -7.86
CA PHE A 590 -55.91 10.88 -8.86
C PHE A 590 -57.43 10.72 -8.79
N SER A 591 -58.00 10.62 -7.58
CA SER A 591 -59.45 10.54 -7.38
C SER A 591 -60.17 11.77 -7.93
N GLU A 592 -59.57 12.96 -7.80
CA GLU A 592 -60.14 14.19 -8.37
C GLU A 592 -60.07 14.18 -9.90
N LEU A 593 -58.92 13.78 -10.45
CA LEU A 593 -58.69 13.72 -11.89
C LEU A 593 -59.65 12.74 -12.58
N ARG A 594 -59.93 11.60 -11.96
CA ARG A 594 -60.83 10.57 -12.50
C ARG A 594 -62.27 11.04 -12.70
N LYS A 595 -62.73 12.05 -11.96
CA LYS A 595 -64.07 12.65 -12.18
C LYS A 595 -64.21 13.22 -13.59
N THR A 596 -63.11 13.66 -14.19
CA THR A 596 -63.06 14.24 -15.56
C THR A 596 -62.43 13.31 -16.58
N GLN A 597 -61.62 12.33 -16.13
CA GLN A 597 -60.93 11.35 -16.99
C GLN A 597 -61.15 9.92 -16.45
N PRO A 598 -62.35 9.33 -16.62
CA PRO A 598 -62.70 8.03 -16.03
C PRO A 598 -61.86 6.86 -16.57
N ASP A 599 -61.26 7.03 -17.75
CA ASP A 599 -60.42 6.04 -18.40
C ASP A 599 -58.96 6.01 -17.89
N LEU A 600 -58.54 7.01 -17.12
CA LEU A 600 -57.18 7.12 -16.62
C LEU A 600 -56.90 6.08 -15.53
N ALA A 601 -55.75 5.43 -15.61
CA ALA A 601 -55.27 4.54 -14.57
C ALA A 601 -54.10 5.15 -13.77
N LEU A 602 -53.92 4.67 -12.53
CA LEU A 602 -52.76 4.95 -11.69
C LEU A 602 -52.07 3.62 -11.38
N VAL A 603 -50.81 3.47 -11.77
CA VAL A 603 -50.02 2.26 -11.53
C VAL A 603 -49.06 2.51 -10.37
N LEU A 604 -49.24 1.78 -9.27
CA LEU A 604 -48.43 1.88 -8.04
C LEU A 604 -47.50 0.66 -7.91
N VAL A 605 -46.28 0.76 -8.45
CA VAL A 605 -45.27 -0.30 -8.38
C VAL A 605 -44.67 -0.39 -6.98
N GLY A 606 -44.40 -1.62 -6.50
CA GLY A 606 -43.82 -1.88 -5.18
C GLY A 606 -44.84 -1.84 -4.02
N HIS A 607 -46.12 -1.78 -4.37
CA HIS A 607 -47.24 -1.76 -3.42
C HIS A 607 -48.09 -3.02 -3.56
N THR A 608 -48.53 -3.56 -2.43
CA THR A 608 -49.57 -4.59 -2.38
C THR A 608 -50.91 -3.93 -2.07
N GLU A 609 -51.98 -4.43 -2.69
CA GLU A 609 -53.33 -3.94 -2.50
C GLU A 609 -53.73 -3.99 -1.01
N THR A 610 -54.04 -2.83 -0.43
CA THR A 610 -54.52 -2.72 0.95
C THR A 610 -55.97 -2.25 1.01
N SER A 611 -56.43 -1.55 -0.01
CA SER A 611 -57.84 -1.22 -0.24
C SER A 611 -58.05 -0.95 -1.74
N PRO A 612 -58.94 -1.67 -2.44
CA PRO A 612 -59.22 -1.44 -3.85
C PRO A 612 -59.78 -0.03 -4.05
N GLN A 613 -59.11 0.77 -4.87
CA GLN A 613 -59.59 2.07 -5.33
C GLN A 613 -59.78 1.98 -6.85
N GLU A 614 -60.92 2.45 -7.34
CA GLU A 614 -61.25 2.37 -8.76
C GLU A 614 -60.17 3.06 -9.63
N GLY A 615 -59.66 2.34 -10.64
CA GLY A 615 -58.62 2.84 -11.53
C GLY A 615 -57.19 2.78 -11.01
N VAL A 616 -56.96 2.29 -9.79
CA VAL A 616 -55.61 2.08 -9.24
C VAL A 616 -55.20 0.63 -9.44
N ILE A 617 -54.00 0.43 -10.00
CA ILE A 617 -53.44 -0.89 -10.31
C ILE A 617 -52.19 -1.11 -9.46
N TYR A 618 -52.17 -2.24 -8.75
CA TYR A 618 -51.08 -2.66 -7.86
C TYR A 618 -50.38 -3.90 -8.45
N PRO A 619 -49.42 -3.74 -9.37
CA PRO A 619 -48.72 -4.89 -9.96
C PRO A 619 -47.78 -5.61 -8.97
N GLY A 620 -47.66 -5.11 -7.74
CA GLY A 620 -46.74 -5.66 -6.73
C GLY A 620 -45.29 -5.40 -7.09
N PHE A 621 -44.43 -6.39 -6.83
CA PHE A 621 -43.04 -6.39 -7.27
C PHE A 621 -42.96 -6.96 -8.69
N ILE A 622 -42.39 -6.17 -9.60
CA ILE A 622 -42.20 -6.51 -11.02
C ILE A 622 -40.71 -6.58 -11.35
N SER A 623 -40.37 -7.15 -12.51
CA SER A 623 -38.99 -7.16 -12.98
C SER A 623 -38.54 -5.78 -13.48
N ASP A 624 -37.23 -5.60 -13.64
CA ASP A 624 -36.65 -4.37 -14.19
C ASP A 624 -37.14 -4.13 -15.63
N GLU A 625 -37.23 -5.18 -16.46
CA GLU A 625 -37.72 -5.12 -17.83
C GLU A 625 -39.17 -4.60 -17.89
N GLN A 626 -40.00 -5.05 -16.96
CA GLN A 626 -41.39 -4.60 -16.84
C GLN A 626 -41.48 -3.16 -16.34
N LEU A 627 -40.64 -2.77 -15.40
CA LEU A 627 -40.58 -1.39 -14.91
C LEU A 627 -40.12 -0.41 -16.01
N VAL A 628 -39.13 -0.80 -16.83
CA VAL A 628 -38.69 -0.05 -18.01
C VAL A 628 -39.86 0.19 -18.96
N ALA A 629 -40.60 -0.87 -19.32
CA ALA A 629 -41.77 -0.76 -20.18
C ALA A 629 -42.84 0.17 -19.56
N LEU A 630 -43.07 0.08 -18.25
CA LEU A 630 -44.00 0.96 -17.57
C LEU A 630 -43.58 2.44 -17.61
N TYR A 631 -42.30 2.77 -17.48
CA TYR A 631 -41.86 4.16 -17.64
C TYR A 631 -42.07 4.66 -19.07
N GLN A 632 -41.69 3.86 -20.08
CA GLN A 632 -41.77 4.24 -21.49
C GLN A 632 -43.21 4.52 -21.95
N HIS A 633 -44.18 3.76 -21.48
CA HIS A 633 -45.60 3.90 -21.85
C HIS A 633 -46.41 4.79 -20.90
N ALA A 634 -45.85 5.24 -19.77
CA ALA A 634 -46.55 6.11 -18.84
C ALA A 634 -46.77 7.50 -19.44
N ARG A 635 -47.89 8.13 -19.06
CA ARG A 635 -48.17 9.54 -19.36
C ARG A 635 -47.15 10.45 -18.69
N VAL A 636 -46.95 10.21 -17.39
CA VAL A 636 -46.06 10.96 -16.51
C VAL A 636 -45.75 10.10 -15.28
N PHE A 637 -44.52 10.19 -14.79
CA PHE A 637 -44.10 9.65 -13.52
C PHE A 637 -44.36 10.68 -12.41
N VAL A 638 -45.00 10.27 -11.32
CA VAL A 638 -45.34 11.16 -10.21
C VAL A 638 -44.58 10.75 -8.96
N PHE A 639 -43.82 11.68 -8.37
CA PHE A 639 -43.02 11.42 -7.17
C PHE A 639 -43.29 12.43 -6.04
N PRO A 640 -44.32 12.18 -5.21
CA PRO A 640 -44.83 13.18 -4.27
C PRO A 640 -44.10 13.20 -2.91
N SER A 641 -42.90 12.61 -2.82
CA SER A 641 -42.19 12.39 -1.55
C SER A 641 -42.00 13.68 -0.72
N LEU A 642 -42.15 13.56 0.59
CA LEU A 642 -41.85 14.62 1.56
C LEU A 642 -40.34 14.83 1.74
N TYR A 643 -39.54 13.78 1.54
CA TYR A 643 -38.09 13.80 1.69
C TYR A 643 -37.44 12.61 0.96
N GLU A 644 -36.27 12.84 0.37
CA GLU A 644 -35.40 11.83 -0.22
C GLU A 644 -33.93 12.24 -0.02
N GLY A 645 -33.02 11.25 0.00
CA GLY A 645 -31.59 11.51 -0.04
C GLY A 645 -31.10 11.88 -1.45
N PHE A 646 -31.44 11.07 -2.46
CA PHE A 646 -31.04 11.28 -3.86
C PHE A 646 -32.25 11.39 -4.79
N GLY A 647 -33.07 10.34 -4.90
CA GLY A 647 -34.25 10.33 -5.78
C GLY A 647 -34.10 9.53 -7.07
N LEU A 648 -33.50 8.33 -6.99
CA LEU A 648 -33.25 7.42 -8.12
C LEU A 648 -34.43 7.28 -9.11
N PRO A 649 -35.71 7.16 -8.68
CA PRO A 649 -36.83 7.02 -9.62
C PRO A 649 -36.98 8.17 -10.62
N ILE A 650 -36.52 9.38 -10.30
CA ILE A 650 -36.54 10.51 -11.25
C ILE A 650 -35.59 10.23 -12.41
N ILE A 651 -34.36 9.79 -12.12
CA ILE A 651 -33.37 9.45 -13.14
C ILE A 651 -33.82 8.25 -13.98
N GLU A 652 -34.45 7.25 -13.35
CA GLU A 652 -35.05 6.12 -14.07
C GLU A 652 -36.15 6.56 -15.03
N ALA A 653 -37.04 7.48 -14.61
CA ALA A 653 -38.08 8.04 -15.46
C ALA A 653 -37.50 8.82 -16.65
N LEU A 654 -36.53 9.70 -16.40
CA LEU A 654 -35.85 10.48 -17.43
C LEU A 654 -35.11 9.58 -18.44
N ALA A 655 -34.43 8.53 -17.98
CA ALA A 655 -33.74 7.56 -18.83
C ALA A 655 -34.68 6.82 -19.78
N ASN A 656 -35.96 6.72 -19.43
CA ASN A 656 -36.98 5.98 -20.17
C ASN A 656 -37.98 6.88 -20.91
N GLY A 657 -37.65 8.15 -21.14
CA GLY A 657 -38.52 9.04 -21.93
C GLY A 657 -39.78 9.47 -21.19
N CYS A 658 -39.82 9.35 -19.87
CA CYS A 658 -41.00 9.65 -19.06
C CYS A 658 -40.87 11.03 -18.40
N PRO A 659 -41.76 12.00 -18.70
CA PRO A 659 -41.83 13.25 -17.95
C PRO A 659 -42.11 13.01 -16.47
N VAL A 660 -41.72 13.95 -15.62
CA VAL A 660 -41.83 13.81 -14.16
C VAL A 660 -42.63 14.95 -13.55
N ILE A 661 -43.55 14.64 -12.64
CA ILE A 661 -44.12 15.58 -11.67
C ILE A 661 -43.63 15.19 -10.29
N ALA A 662 -42.87 16.06 -9.64
CA ALA A 662 -42.25 15.79 -8.34
C ALA A 662 -42.60 16.86 -7.31
N SER A 663 -42.54 16.53 -6.04
CA SER A 663 -42.63 17.54 -4.99
C SER A 663 -41.46 18.51 -5.05
N ASP A 664 -41.69 19.76 -4.64
CA ASP A 664 -40.63 20.77 -4.57
C ASP A 664 -39.77 20.58 -3.30
N ILE A 665 -38.84 19.63 -3.36
CA ILE A 665 -37.89 19.33 -2.28
C ILE A 665 -36.43 19.43 -2.76
N PRO A 666 -35.47 19.73 -1.86
CA PRO A 666 -34.07 19.97 -2.24
C PRO A 666 -33.43 18.86 -3.10
N ALA A 667 -33.63 17.58 -2.74
CA ALA A 667 -33.05 16.46 -3.47
C ALA A 667 -33.54 16.41 -4.93
N PHE A 668 -34.82 16.70 -5.18
CA PHE A 668 -35.38 16.68 -6.54
C PHE A 668 -34.97 17.89 -7.37
N ARG A 669 -34.62 19.01 -6.73
CA ARG A 669 -34.08 20.19 -7.41
C ARG A 669 -32.67 19.97 -7.96
N GLU A 670 -31.93 18.95 -7.52
CA GLU A 670 -30.62 18.59 -8.10
C GLU A 670 -30.72 18.10 -9.56
N PHE A 671 -31.92 17.67 -9.99
CA PHE A 671 -32.24 17.21 -11.35
C PHE A 671 -33.01 18.24 -12.18
N ALA A 672 -33.20 19.47 -11.69
CA ALA A 672 -34.08 20.44 -12.33
C ALA A 672 -33.76 20.67 -13.81
N ASN A 673 -34.76 20.41 -14.66
CA ASN A 673 -34.78 20.66 -16.10
C ASN A 673 -36.25 20.78 -16.57
N ASP A 674 -36.47 21.01 -17.87
CA ASP A 674 -37.81 21.20 -18.42
C ASP A 674 -38.65 19.92 -18.52
N ASN A 675 -38.07 18.75 -18.23
CA ASN A 675 -38.77 17.47 -18.15
C ASN A 675 -39.43 17.23 -16.79
N ILE A 676 -39.08 18.02 -15.77
CA ILE A 676 -39.62 17.90 -14.42
C ILE A 676 -40.49 19.12 -14.12
N ARG A 677 -41.70 18.87 -13.62
CA ARG A 677 -42.58 19.89 -13.03
C ARG A 677 -42.66 19.68 -11.53
N TYR A 678 -42.64 20.78 -10.79
CA TYR A 678 -42.60 20.76 -9.34
C TYR A 678 -43.88 21.32 -8.74
N PHE A 679 -44.36 20.70 -7.66
CA PHE A 679 -45.47 21.23 -6.86
C PHE A 679 -45.07 21.36 -5.40
N GLU A 680 -45.54 22.41 -4.74
CA GLU A 680 -45.28 22.62 -3.32
C GLU A 680 -45.96 21.56 -2.45
N LEU A 681 -45.28 21.12 -1.40
CA LEU A 681 -45.84 20.18 -0.44
C LEU A 681 -47.11 20.75 0.20
N GLY A 682 -48.16 19.94 0.26
CA GLY A 682 -49.47 20.36 0.78
C GLY A 682 -50.35 21.12 -0.21
N ASN A 683 -49.82 21.55 -1.37
CA ASN A 683 -50.61 22.20 -2.41
C ASN A 683 -51.27 21.18 -3.34
N HIS A 684 -52.36 20.59 -2.86
CA HIS A 684 -53.11 19.57 -3.58
C HIS A 684 -53.65 20.05 -4.93
N ALA A 685 -54.16 21.29 -4.99
CA ALA A 685 -54.70 21.87 -6.22
C ALA A 685 -53.64 22.01 -7.30
N ALA A 686 -52.41 22.40 -6.94
CA ALA A 686 -51.30 22.49 -7.89
C ALA A 686 -50.93 21.11 -8.47
N LEU A 687 -50.90 20.05 -7.64
CA LEU A 687 -50.66 18.70 -8.13
C LEU A 687 -51.75 18.26 -9.14
N VAL A 688 -53.02 18.50 -8.83
CA VAL A 688 -54.13 18.17 -9.75
C VAL A 688 -54.00 18.95 -11.07
N ALA A 689 -53.70 20.26 -11.02
CA ALA A 689 -53.52 21.08 -12.20
C ALA A 689 -52.39 20.56 -13.10
N LEU A 690 -51.22 20.25 -12.52
CA LEU A 690 -50.09 19.68 -13.27
C LEU A 690 -50.42 18.32 -13.90
N LEU A 691 -51.22 17.48 -13.24
CA LEU A 691 -51.64 16.19 -13.78
C LEU A 691 -52.64 16.30 -14.94
N GLN A 692 -53.35 17.43 -15.05
CA GLN A 692 -54.25 17.72 -16.17
C GLN A 692 -53.48 18.22 -17.40
N GLU A 693 -52.30 18.79 -17.22
CA GLU A 693 -51.45 19.26 -18.30
C GLU A 693 -50.86 18.11 -19.12
N LYS A 694 -50.75 18.32 -20.44
CA LYS A 694 -50.01 17.40 -21.31
C LYS A 694 -48.52 17.63 -21.13
N ALA A 695 -47.87 16.75 -20.38
CA ALA A 695 -46.42 16.81 -20.18
C ALA A 695 -45.66 16.66 -21.50
N LYS A 696 -44.65 17.51 -21.70
CA LYS A 696 -43.70 17.42 -22.83
C LYS A 696 -42.43 16.70 -22.35
N PHE A 697 -41.73 16.08 -23.29
CA PHE A 697 -40.44 15.46 -23.05
C PHE A 697 -39.40 16.02 -24.02
N TYR A 698 -38.24 16.39 -23.50
CA TYR A 698 -37.10 17.00 -24.16
C TYR A 698 -35.89 16.07 -24.00
N PRO A 699 -35.58 15.22 -24.99
CA PRO A 699 -34.51 14.21 -24.90
C PRO A 699 -33.14 14.80 -24.54
N ASP A 700 -32.75 15.91 -25.15
CA ASP A 700 -31.43 16.53 -24.93
C ASP A 700 -31.21 16.96 -23.47
N GLN A 701 -32.27 17.45 -22.82
CA GLN A 701 -32.22 17.86 -21.41
C GLN A 701 -32.22 16.66 -20.45
N ALA A 702 -32.89 15.56 -20.82
CA ALA A 702 -32.81 14.32 -20.06
C ALA A 702 -31.38 13.76 -20.15
N GLU A 703 -30.81 13.69 -21.35
CA GLU A 703 -29.45 13.21 -21.59
C GLU A 703 -28.41 14.00 -20.79
N ALA A 704 -28.52 15.32 -20.73
CA ALA A 704 -27.62 16.16 -19.91
C ALA A 704 -27.65 15.77 -18.41
N ILE A 705 -28.82 15.46 -17.86
CA ILE A 705 -28.96 14.98 -16.48
C ILE A 705 -28.37 13.58 -16.33
N LEU A 706 -28.64 12.67 -17.27
CA LEU A 706 -28.13 11.30 -17.23
C LEU A 706 -26.60 11.25 -17.30
N GLN A 707 -25.98 12.11 -18.11
CA GLN A 707 -24.51 12.23 -18.17
C GLN A 707 -23.94 12.75 -16.85
N LYS A 708 -24.56 13.78 -16.26
CA LYS A 708 -24.16 14.36 -14.97
C LYS A 708 -24.21 13.33 -13.83
N PHE A 709 -25.23 12.48 -13.82
CA PHE A 709 -25.47 11.43 -12.82
C PHE A 709 -25.26 10.02 -13.40
N SER A 710 -24.16 9.85 -14.15
CA SER A 710 -23.72 8.55 -14.67
C SER A 710 -22.72 7.87 -13.73
N TRP A 711 -22.60 6.55 -13.80
CA TRP A 711 -21.55 5.82 -13.09
C TRP A 711 -20.15 6.35 -13.41
N LYS A 712 -19.89 6.70 -14.68
CA LYS A 712 -18.62 7.32 -15.11
C LYS A 712 -18.32 8.62 -14.34
N SER A 713 -19.30 9.51 -14.20
CA SER A 713 -19.19 10.76 -13.43
C SER A 713 -18.94 10.47 -11.94
N THR A 714 -19.65 9.49 -11.37
CA THR A 714 -19.48 9.05 -9.98
C THR A 714 -18.07 8.52 -9.73
N TRP A 715 -17.53 7.69 -10.61
CA TRP A 715 -16.17 7.15 -10.51
C TRP A 715 -15.11 8.25 -10.56
N GLN A 716 -15.22 9.19 -11.51
CA GLN A 716 -14.28 10.31 -11.60
C GLN A 716 -14.26 11.19 -10.35
N LYS A 717 -15.42 11.40 -9.70
CA LYS A 717 -15.49 12.11 -8.42
C LYS A 717 -14.87 11.28 -7.30
N LEU A 718 -15.20 9.99 -7.26
CA LEU A 718 -14.67 9.08 -6.26
C LEU A 718 -13.14 8.98 -6.36
N ASP A 719 -12.57 8.87 -7.55
CA ASP A 719 -11.12 8.91 -7.79
C ASP A 719 -10.47 10.13 -7.14
N ARG A 720 -10.97 11.33 -7.42
CA ARG A 720 -10.43 12.57 -6.84
C ARG A 720 -10.51 12.61 -5.32
N ILE A 721 -11.57 12.04 -4.75
CA ILE A 721 -11.74 11.93 -3.29
C ILE A 721 -10.72 10.93 -2.73
N LEU A 722 -10.54 9.80 -3.41
CA LEU A 722 -9.68 8.71 -2.99
C LEU A 722 -8.19 8.99 -3.17
N ASP A 723 -7.76 9.74 -4.18
CA ASP A 723 -6.34 10.06 -4.44
C ASP A 723 -5.70 10.84 -3.27
N ASN A 724 -6.52 11.61 -2.54
CA ASN A 724 -6.09 12.33 -1.34
C ASN A 724 -6.20 11.49 -0.06
N TRP A 725 -6.83 10.31 -0.14
CA TRP A 725 -7.22 9.51 1.03
C TRP A 725 -6.54 8.14 1.12
N LEU A 726 -6.30 7.45 0.00
CA LEU A 726 -5.60 6.15 -0.10
C LEU A 726 -4.08 6.35 -0.30
#